data_AF-A0A2G3A7A2-F1
#
_entry.id   AF-A0A2G3A7A2-F1
#
_cell.length_a   1.000
_cell.length_b   1.000
_cell.length_c   1.000
_cell.angle_alpha   90.00
_cell.angle_beta   90.00
_cell.angle_gamma   90.00
#
_symmetry.space_group_name_H-M   'P 1'
#
loop_
_entity.id
_entity.type
_entity.pdbx_description
1 polymer ?
#
loop_
_entity_poly.entity_id
_entity_poly.type
_entity_poly.pdbx_seq_one_letter_code
_entity_poly.pdbx_strand_id
1 'polypeptide(L)'
;MFPFSYFSSESISDRQISILIHRVSMYVTIATATASPENRVNRTDPTICKMIVMGFTGQLRGWWDNFLDDDKREAIFNATNDKPGKGNLGRPLRAGRSDAVYTLMLTIIEHFGGRFTNQYENIKTLLNGLKCQHLGEFRWYKDTFLSSIMDLPESKYDHWKAKFIDGLPPLFAERVRKSLRGSYGEVQYSEKTYGQLIVASEVNRRLALSKTPGRDTTFNDLKIEVEHLKREIVSLKQNQMISNHRISKIEEKIIEIPETSFTSKVKDKDLEYFENDEIDKLSPTEDLKRDYFLGMMQIVTAHKWKIIGARYYIKGYEQYYGPLNRTLDYRSPRDKDGHGTHTSSTAGGKNVPNVSAIGGFASGTASGGAPLARLAIYKVCWAIPKVGKEDGNTCFDEDMLAALDDAIADGVDVISISIGTKEPQPFDQDSIAIGALHATKKNIVVSCSAGNSGPAPFTLSNTAPWIITVGASSVDRTFLSPFGQTVTPYKLKKKMYPLVYAKEVINSNVTKDLARQCLPGSLSSEKAKGKIVICLRGHGTRVEKGGEMKRAAEIGYILGNSKTNGAELAADAHLLPATAVDYKSVVQILNYIKSTKAPMAYIVPGKTVLHTKPAPYMASFTSRGPSAVAPDILKPDITAPGLNILAAWSGGSSPTKLDIDNRVVEYNIISGTSMSCPHVGGAVALLKAIHPTWSSAAIRSALITSTGLQNNVGEQITDASGKPADPFQFGGGHFRPSKTADPGLVYDASYQDYLLFLCASGVEDLDKSFKCPKKSYSPRDLNYPSLAIPSLNGTVTVSRRLTNVGVPKSVYFASAKPPLGFSVEISPPILSFKYVSSKRTFTITVKAQSDMMGSIPRDQYVFGSYSWNDGIHNVRSPIAVKLA
;
A
#
# COMPACT_ATOMS: atom_id res chain seq x y z
N MET A 1 -25.32 29.04 -7.12
CA MET A 1 -25.06 28.53 -8.48
C MET A 1 -23.60 28.82 -8.78
N PHE A 2 -22.73 27.81 -8.76
CA PHE A 2 -21.29 27.93 -9.00
C PHE A 2 -20.81 26.67 -9.73
N PRO A 3 -19.85 26.77 -10.67
CA PRO A 3 -19.41 25.63 -11.48
C PRO A 3 -18.47 24.68 -10.72
N PHE A 4 -18.48 23.41 -11.11
CA PHE A 4 -17.46 22.45 -10.71
C PHE A 4 -16.13 22.79 -11.41
N SER A 5 -15.08 23.09 -10.64
CA SER A 5 -13.71 23.06 -11.16
C SER A 5 -13.15 21.64 -11.15
N TYR A 6 -12.52 21.24 -12.25
CA TYR A 6 -11.83 19.95 -12.38
C TYR A 6 -10.56 19.91 -11.53
N PHE A 7 -10.02 18.70 -11.33
CA PHE A 7 -8.67 18.51 -10.80
C PHE A 7 -7.63 19.22 -11.69
N SER A 8 -6.99 20.27 -11.18
CA SER A 8 -5.76 20.82 -11.75
C SER A 8 -4.55 20.08 -11.17
N SER A 9 -3.90 19.28 -12.00
CA SER A 9 -2.57 18.74 -11.72
C SER A 9 -1.51 19.84 -11.85
N GLU A 10 -0.52 19.81 -10.97
CA GLU A 10 0.83 20.39 -11.14
C GLU A 10 0.96 21.91 -11.37
N SER A 11 1.50 22.60 -10.35
CA SER A 11 2.47 23.67 -10.61
C SER A 11 3.85 23.04 -10.86
N ILE A 12 4.23 22.87 -12.13
CA ILE A 12 5.53 22.33 -12.52
C ILE A 12 6.62 23.34 -12.13
N SER A 13 7.53 22.94 -11.24
CA SER A 13 8.65 23.80 -10.82
C SER A 13 9.67 24.03 -11.95
N ASP A 14 10.40 25.16 -11.95
CA ASP A 14 11.47 25.43 -12.94
C ASP A 14 12.52 24.31 -13.02
N ARG A 15 12.72 23.57 -11.91
CA ARG A 15 13.58 22.38 -11.88
C ARG A 15 12.99 21.23 -12.70
N GLN A 16 11.69 20.99 -12.61
CA GLN A 16 11.00 20.01 -13.46
C GLN A 16 10.96 20.47 -14.93
N ILE A 17 10.76 21.76 -15.21
CA ILE A 17 10.84 22.32 -16.56
C ILE A 17 12.26 22.11 -17.15
N SER A 18 13.32 22.40 -16.38
CA SER A 18 14.71 22.16 -16.81
C SER A 18 15.01 20.67 -17.01
N ILE A 19 14.45 19.78 -16.19
CA ILE A 19 14.54 18.32 -16.39
C ILE A 19 13.79 17.91 -17.67
N LEU A 20 12.62 18.49 -17.95
CA LEU A 20 11.88 18.24 -19.18
C LEU A 20 12.67 18.70 -20.41
N ILE A 21 13.23 19.91 -20.38
CA ILE A 21 14.10 20.46 -21.43
C ILE A 21 15.32 19.58 -21.64
N HIS A 22 16.01 19.14 -20.58
CA HIS A 22 17.14 18.22 -20.71
C HIS A 22 16.73 16.86 -21.30
N ARG A 23 15.59 16.29 -20.90
CA ARG A 23 15.10 15.01 -21.43
C ARG A 23 14.67 15.14 -22.90
N VAL A 24 13.95 16.20 -23.27
CA VAL A 24 13.62 16.50 -24.68
C VAL A 24 14.89 16.71 -25.49
N SER A 25 15.84 17.52 -25.03
CA SER A 25 17.11 17.73 -25.73
C SER A 25 17.92 16.43 -25.88
N MET A 26 17.92 15.58 -24.85
CA MET A 26 18.56 14.25 -24.90
C MET A 26 17.86 13.33 -25.91
N TYR A 27 16.53 13.24 -25.90
CA TYR A 27 15.78 12.38 -26.83
C TYR A 27 15.83 12.90 -28.28
N VAL A 28 15.78 14.21 -28.50
CA VAL A 28 15.98 14.82 -29.83
C VAL A 28 17.39 14.52 -30.34
N THR A 29 18.43 14.65 -29.50
CA THR A 29 19.81 14.28 -29.86
C THR A 29 19.95 12.78 -30.17
N ILE A 30 19.26 11.91 -29.42
CA ILE A 30 19.24 10.46 -29.70
C ILE A 30 18.49 10.14 -31.00
N ALA A 31 17.37 10.81 -31.29
CA ALA A 31 16.58 10.61 -32.49
C ALA A 31 17.35 11.07 -33.75
N THR A 32 17.91 12.28 -33.74
CA THR A 32 18.74 12.77 -34.86
C THR A 32 19.99 11.92 -35.06
N ALA A 33 20.63 11.45 -33.98
CA ALA A 33 21.78 10.54 -34.05
C ALA A 33 21.44 9.10 -34.51
N THR A 34 20.17 8.73 -34.66
CA THR A 34 19.73 7.39 -35.09
C THR A 34 19.01 7.34 -36.44
N ALA A 35 18.75 8.50 -37.07
CA ALA A 35 17.90 8.63 -38.25
C ALA A 35 18.49 8.14 -39.59
N SER A 36 19.80 7.83 -39.69
CA SER A 36 20.40 7.23 -40.90
C SER A 36 21.54 6.26 -40.56
N PRO A 37 21.70 5.13 -41.29
CA PRO A 37 22.83 4.21 -41.12
C PRO A 37 24.21 4.85 -41.36
N GLU A 38 24.31 5.80 -42.29
CA GLU A 38 25.59 6.36 -42.77
C GLU A 38 26.27 7.24 -41.70
N ASN A 39 25.48 7.92 -40.87
CA ASN A 39 25.99 8.75 -39.76
C ASN A 39 26.67 7.95 -38.63
N ARG A 40 26.60 6.60 -38.63
CA ARG A 40 27.24 5.77 -37.59
C ARG A 40 28.77 5.87 -37.58
N VAL A 41 29.40 6.28 -38.68
CA VAL A 41 30.86 6.37 -38.83
C VAL A 41 31.40 7.75 -38.40
N ASN A 42 30.67 8.83 -38.67
CA ASN A 42 31.05 10.20 -38.27
C ASN A 42 30.49 10.59 -36.89
N ARG A 43 30.79 9.77 -35.86
CA ARG A 43 30.59 10.19 -34.47
C ARG A 43 31.59 11.29 -34.13
N THR A 44 31.12 12.51 -33.90
CA THR A 44 31.97 13.59 -33.43
C THR A 44 32.26 13.41 -31.94
N ASP A 45 33.54 13.29 -31.58
CA ASP A 45 34.00 13.08 -30.21
C ASP A 45 33.47 14.11 -29.17
N PRO A 46 33.31 15.41 -29.52
CA PRO A 46 32.66 16.41 -28.66
C PRO A 46 31.24 16.02 -28.21
N THR A 47 30.50 15.29 -29.03
CA THR A 47 29.13 14.84 -28.70
C THR A 47 29.18 13.76 -27.62
N ILE A 48 30.15 12.83 -27.72
CA ILE A 48 30.39 11.80 -26.70
C ILE A 48 30.85 12.45 -25.40
N CYS A 49 31.77 13.42 -25.48
CA CYS A 49 32.23 14.22 -24.35
C CYS A 49 31.07 14.94 -23.62
N LYS A 50 30.18 15.61 -24.37
CA LYS A 50 28.96 16.26 -23.82
C LYS A 50 28.02 15.26 -23.14
N MET A 51 27.84 14.07 -23.71
CA MET A 51 27.03 13.00 -23.10
C MET A 51 27.66 12.42 -21.81
N ILE A 52 28.99 12.32 -21.73
CA ILE A 52 29.70 11.88 -20.52
C ILE A 52 29.50 12.90 -19.38
N VAL A 53 29.66 14.19 -19.67
CA VAL A 53 29.43 15.30 -18.71
C VAL A 53 27.98 15.31 -18.17
N MET A 54 26.99 14.99 -19.01
CA MET A 54 25.59 14.86 -18.56
C MET A 54 25.39 13.73 -17.54
N GLY A 55 26.29 12.74 -17.48
CA GLY A 55 26.25 11.64 -16.50
C GLY A 55 26.94 11.93 -15.16
N PHE A 56 27.58 13.10 -14.98
CA PHE A 56 28.30 13.42 -13.74
C PHE A 56 27.34 13.64 -12.56
N THR A 57 27.69 13.09 -11.39
CA THR A 57 27.01 13.38 -10.11
C THR A 57 28.02 13.64 -8.98
N GLY A 58 27.55 14.14 -7.83
CA GLY A 58 28.37 14.36 -6.64
C GLY A 58 29.52 15.34 -6.87
N GLN A 59 30.70 15.04 -6.32
CA GLN A 59 31.89 15.89 -6.42
C GLN A 59 32.33 16.13 -7.87
N LEU A 60 32.18 15.15 -8.76
CA LEU A 60 32.55 15.28 -10.18
C LEU A 60 31.67 16.31 -10.91
N ARG A 61 30.36 16.34 -10.57
CA ARG A 61 29.43 17.37 -11.06
C ARG A 61 29.72 18.73 -10.42
N GLY A 62 29.98 18.75 -9.11
CA GLY A 62 30.34 19.97 -8.38
C GLY A 62 31.59 20.65 -8.96
N TRP A 63 32.62 19.88 -9.29
CA TRP A 63 33.81 20.37 -9.99
C TRP A 63 33.47 20.95 -11.36
N TRP A 64 32.77 20.18 -12.21
CA TRP A 64 32.41 20.63 -13.56
C TRP A 64 31.60 21.94 -13.54
N ASP A 65 30.61 22.04 -12.65
CA ASP A 65 29.69 23.18 -12.56
C ASP A 65 30.27 24.42 -11.85
N ASN A 66 31.31 24.28 -11.01
CA ASN A 66 31.78 25.38 -10.13
C ASN A 66 33.31 25.65 -10.15
N PHE A 67 34.12 24.79 -10.78
CA PHE A 67 35.59 24.90 -10.79
C PHE A 67 36.20 25.04 -12.20
N LEU A 68 35.44 24.71 -13.24
CA LEU A 68 35.73 25.11 -14.62
C LEU A 68 34.82 26.29 -14.97
N ASP A 69 35.38 27.32 -15.59
CA ASP A 69 34.64 28.36 -16.30
C ASP A 69 34.22 27.88 -17.69
N ASP A 70 33.32 28.62 -18.34
CA ASP A 70 32.75 28.21 -19.63
C ASP A 70 33.82 28.15 -20.74
N ASP A 71 34.84 29.01 -20.72
CA ASP A 71 35.99 28.95 -21.62
C ASP A 71 36.75 27.61 -21.50
N LYS A 72 37.02 27.13 -20.28
CA LYS A 72 37.66 25.82 -20.05
C LYS A 72 36.76 24.66 -20.44
N ARG A 73 35.45 24.74 -20.19
CA ARG A 73 34.47 23.72 -20.61
C ARG A 73 34.42 23.62 -22.13
N GLU A 74 34.39 24.76 -22.81
CA GLU A 74 34.39 24.82 -24.27
C GLU A 74 35.73 24.36 -24.86
N ALA A 75 36.87 24.72 -24.27
CA ALA A 75 38.17 24.20 -24.67
C ALA A 75 38.25 22.66 -24.57
N ILE A 76 37.69 22.04 -23.53
CA ILE A 76 37.58 20.57 -23.41
C ILE A 76 36.69 20.00 -24.53
N PHE A 77 35.53 20.62 -24.78
CA PHE A 77 34.61 20.14 -25.83
C PHE A 77 35.14 20.34 -27.25
N ASN A 78 35.96 21.36 -27.50
CA ASN A 78 36.47 21.70 -28.83
C ASN A 78 37.91 21.20 -29.06
N ALA A 79 38.49 20.46 -28.11
CA ALA A 79 39.86 19.97 -28.18
C ALA A 79 40.14 19.13 -29.44
N THR A 80 41.26 19.43 -30.10
CA THR A 80 41.80 18.72 -31.27
C THR A 80 43.18 18.15 -30.99
N ASN A 81 43.58 17.15 -31.77
CA ASN A 81 44.94 16.65 -31.76
C ASN A 81 45.78 17.35 -32.85
N ASP A 82 46.79 18.09 -32.43
CA ASP A 82 47.47 19.09 -33.28
C ASP A 82 48.73 18.55 -34.00
N LYS A 83 49.07 17.27 -33.82
CA LYS A 83 50.24 16.65 -34.48
C LYS A 83 49.85 15.35 -35.22
N PRO A 84 50.19 15.19 -36.51
CA PRO A 84 49.99 13.93 -37.21
C PRO A 84 50.99 12.89 -36.70
N GLY A 85 50.50 11.73 -36.25
CA GLY A 85 51.35 10.68 -35.69
C GLY A 85 50.57 9.48 -35.16
N LYS A 86 51.26 8.51 -34.54
CA LYS A 86 50.59 7.54 -33.65
C LYS A 86 50.29 8.23 -32.33
N GLY A 87 49.05 8.14 -31.85
CA GLY A 87 48.75 8.47 -30.46
C GLY A 87 49.39 7.47 -29.51
N ASN A 88 49.41 7.78 -28.20
CA ASN A 88 49.97 6.89 -27.17
C ASN A 88 49.23 5.53 -27.05
N LEU A 89 48.09 5.39 -27.74
CA LEU A 89 47.30 4.16 -27.93
C LEU A 89 47.71 3.34 -29.17
N GLY A 90 48.79 3.70 -29.86
CA GLY A 90 49.28 3.04 -31.09
C GLY A 90 48.43 3.24 -32.34
N ARG A 91 47.17 3.70 -32.21
CA ARG A 91 46.27 4.08 -33.30
C ARG A 91 46.81 5.32 -34.07
N PRO A 92 46.71 5.37 -35.41
CA PRO A 92 47.11 6.55 -36.18
C PRO A 92 46.11 7.69 -36.00
N LEU A 93 46.61 8.86 -35.59
CA LEU A 93 45.84 10.10 -35.46
C LEU A 93 46.13 11.02 -36.64
N ARG A 94 45.05 11.58 -37.21
CA ARG A 94 45.11 12.68 -38.19
C ARG A 94 45.05 13.99 -37.42
N ALA A 95 45.89 14.95 -37.80
CA ALA A 95 45.83 16.31 -37.25
C ALA A 95 44.44 16.92 -37.50
N GLY A 96 43.93 17.71 -36.54
CA GLY A 96 42.61 18.33 -36.61
C GLY A 96 41.44 17.37 -36.33
N ARG A 97 41.70 16.11 -35.94
CA ARG A 97 40.67 15.25 -35.34
C ARG A 97 40.41 15.70 -33.90
N SER A 98 39.15 15.77 -33.48
CA SER A 98 38.82 16.06 -32.09
C SER A 98 39.20 14.93 -31.14
N ASP A 99 39.66 15.31 -29.94
CA ASP A 99 40.18 14.45 -28.87
C ASP A 99 39.47 14.74 -27.52
N ALA A 100 38.29 15.37 -27.58
CA ALA A 100 37.55 15.93 -26.45
C ALA A 100 37.29 14.95 -25.30
N VAL A 101 36.99 13.68 -25.59
CA VAL A 101 36.80 12.65 -24.56
C VAL A 101 38.11 12.33 -23.85
N TYR A 102 39.24 12.27 -24.57
CA TYR A 102 40.55 12.03 -23.98
C TYR A 102 41.01 13.23 -23.14
N THR A 103 40.82 14.46 -23.66
CA THR A 103 41.07 15.70 -22.91
C THR A 103 40.23 15.75 -21.63
N LEU A 104 38.92 15.45 -21.70
CA LEU A 104 38.04 15.40 -20.51
C LEU A 104 38.57 14.41 -19.46
N MET A 105 38.98 13.21 -19.87
CA MET A 105 39.53 12.21 -18.94
C MET A 105 40.85 12.70 -18.31
N LEU A 106 41.75 13.29 -19.10
CA LEU A 106 43.01 13.83 -18.58
C LEU A 106 42.79 15.01 -17.61
N THR A 107 41.94 15.99 -17.93
CA THR A 107 41.69 17.12 -17.02
C THR A 107 41.06 16.67 -15.70
N ILE A 108 40.21 15.63 -15.73
CA ILE A 108 39.67 14.98 -14.53
C ILE A 108 40.79 14.31 -13.71
N ILE A 109 41.70 13.57 -14.35
CA ILE A 109 42.82 12.89 -13.68
C ILE A 109 43.81 13.91 -13.10
N GLU A 110 44.15 14.98 -13.81
CA GLU A 110 45.05 16.02 -13.31
C GLU A 110 44.45 16.80 -12.14
N HIS A 111 43.18 17.23 -12.23
CA HIS A 111 42.56 18.04 -11.17
C HIS A 111 42.41 17.27 -9.84
N PHE A 112 42.02 16.00 -9.89
CA PHE A 112 41.75 15.20 -8.69
C PHE A 112 42.91 14.29 -8.26
N GLY A 113 43.88 14.03 -9.14
CA GLY A 113 45.03 13.16 -8.89
C GLY A 113 46.39 13.87 -8.84
N GLY A 114 46.48 15.12 -9.29
CA GLY A 114 47.75 15.86 -9.39
C GLY A 114 48.78 15.20 -10.32
N ARG A 115 50.01 15.73 -10.36
CA ARG A 115 51.10 15.16 -11.16
C ARG A 115 51.69 13.90 -10.52
N PHE A 116 51.03 12.77 -10.75
CA PHE A 116 51.57 11.40 -10.73
C PHE A 116 52.43 10.96 -9.51
N THR A 117 52.10 11.41 -8.30
CA THR A 117 52.62 10.81 -7.05
C THR A 117 51.47 10.53 -6.07
N ASN A 118 51.26 9.24 -5.75
CA ASN A 118 50.27 8.72 -4.78
C ASN A 118 48.78 9.04 -5.07
N GLN A 119 48.18 8.32 -6.02
CA GLN A 119 46.82 8.59 -6.53
C GLN A 119 45.69 7.63 -6.05
N TYR A 120 46.02 6.54 -5.34
CA TYR A 120 45.08 5.41 -5.16
C TYR A 120 43.80 5.69 -4.36
N GLU A 121 43.81 6.54 -3.33
CA GLU A 121 42.62 6.80 -2.50
C GLU A 121 41.71 7.91 -3.02
N ASN A 122 42.27 8.95 -3.67
CA ASN A 122 41.47 10.06 -4.17
C ASN A 122 40.68 9.68 -5.43
N ILE A 123 41.29 8.92 -6.36
CA ILE A 123 40.60 8.43 -7.58
C ILE A 123 39.49 7.41 -7.24
N LYS A 124 39.63 6.66 -6.14
CA LYS A 124 38.59 5.77 -5.59
C LYS A 124 37.33 6.53 -5.15
N THR A 125 37.44 7.81 -4.79
CA THR A 125 36.30 8.68 -4.45
C THR A 125 35.63 9.25 -5.70
N LEU A 126 36.45 9.68 -6.67
CA LEU A 126 36.08 10.30 -7.93
C LEU A 126 35.01 9.52 -8.73
N LEU A 127 35.24 8.22 -8.92
CA LEU A 127 34.41 7.36 -9.77
C LEU A 127 33.08 6.94 -9.12
N ASN A 128 32.90 7.13 -7.80
CA ASN A 128 31.62 6.85 -7.14
C ASN A 128 30.47 7.77 -7.61
N GLY A 129 30.81 8.88 -8.27
CA GLY A 129 29.86 9.80 -8.91
C GLY A 129 29.29 9.32 -10.25
N LEU A 130 29.80 8.22 -10.82
CA LEU A 130 29.30 7.61 -12.06
C LEU A 130 28.56 6.31 -11.73
N LYS A 131 27.23 6.30 -11.91
CA LYS A 131 26.38 5.12 -11.66
C LYS A 131 25.37 4.93 -12.79
N CYS A 132 25.41 3.78 -13.47
CA CYS A 132 24.30 3.34 -14.31
C CYS A 132 23.10 3.00 -13.41
N GLN A 133 22.00 3.73 -13.57
CA GLN A 133 20.77 3.48 -12.83
C GLN A 133 19.90 2.44 -13.54
N HIS A 134 20.12 2.24 -14.85
CA HIS A 134 19.31 1.36 -15.69
C HIS A 134 20.15 0.39 -16.55
N LEU A 135 19.60 -0.81 -16.81
CA LEU A 135 20.26 -1.86 -17.59
C LEU A 135 20.44 -1.49 -19.09
N GLY A 136 19.70 -0.49 -19.59
CA GLY A 136 19.90 0.06 -20.93
C GLY A 136 21.16 0.93 -21.02
N GLU A 137 21.36 1.80 -20.02
CA GLU A 137 22.56 2.64 -19.88
C GLU A 137 23.82 1.78 -19.76
N PHE A 138 23.75 0.66 -19.01
CA PHE A 138 24.85 -0.29 -18.85
C PHE A 138 25.40 -0.78 -20.20
N ARG A 139 24.55 -1.02 -21.21
CA ARG A 139 25.01 -1.48 -22.53
C ARG A 139 25.84 -0.40 -23.22
N TRP A 140 25.40 0.86 -23.20
CA TRP A 140 26.13 2.01 -23.75
C TRP A 140 27.41 2.33 -22.96
N TYR A 141 27.35 2.30 -21.62
CA TYR A 141 28.48 2.53 -20.72
C TYR A 141 29.60 1.49 -20.93
N LYS A 142 29.21 0.22 -21.06
CA LYS A 142 30.10 -0.90 -21.44
C LYS A 142 30.73 -0.71 -22.82
N ASP A 143 29.91 -0.38 -23.83
CA ASP A 143 30.32 -0.36 -25.24
C ASP A 143 30.89 1.00 -25.73
N THR A 144 31.00 2.02 -24.87
CA THR A 144 31.48 3.37 -25.23
C THR A 144 32.46 3.98 -24.22
N PHE A 145 32.11 4.02 -22.93
CA PHE A 145 32.95 4.63 -21.89
C PHE A 145 34.05 3.67 -21.44
N LEU A 146 33.67 2.44 -21.05
CA LEU A 146 34.62 1.42 -20.58
C LEU A 146 35.53 0.91 -21.70
N SER A 147 35.05 0.80 -22.94
CA SER A 147 35.91 0.46 -24.09
C SER A 147 37.02 1.49 -24.30
N SER A 148 36.73 2.78 -24.08
CA SER A 148 37.69 3.86 -24.30
C SER A 148 38.68 4.00 -23.13
N ILE A 149 38.24 3.76 -21.89
CA ILE A 149 39.12 3.72 -20.71
C ILE A 149 39.98 2.44 -20.69
N MET A 150 39.46 1.29 -21.12
CA MET A 150 40.23 0.04 -21.12
C MET A 150 41.26 -0.06 -22.27
N ASP A 151 41.16 0.80 -23.30
CA ASP A 151 42.21 1.00 -24.29
C ASP A 151 43.44 1.73 -23.70
N LEU A 152 43.28 2.51 -22.61
CA LEU A 152 44.36 3.29 -22.00
C LEU A 152 45.48 2.38 -21.42
N PRO A 153 46.77 2.80 -21.46
CA PRO A 153 47.89 1.99 -20.96
C PRO A 153 47.75 1.53 -19.49
N GLU A 154 47.04 2.31 -18.68
CA GLU A 154 46.78 2.10 -17.26
C GLU A 154 45.76 0.97 -16.99
N SER A 155 45.02 0.50 -18.00
CA SER A 155 43.98 -0.54 -17.86
C SER A 155 44.52 -1.91 -17.45
N LYS A 156 45.85 -2.08 -17.48
CA LYS A 156 46.58 -3.28 -17.05
C LYS A 156 46.46 -3.56 -15.54
N TYR A 157 46.13 -2.56 -14.73
CA TYR A 157 46.03 -2.72 -13.27
C TYR A 157 44.66 -3.27 -12.83
N ASP A 158 44.69 -4.28 -11.96
CA ASP A 158 43.51 -5.01 -11.46
C ASP A 158 42.40 -4.15 -10.88
N HIS A 159 42.73 -2.97 -10.34
CA HIS A 159 41.75 -2.06 -9.74
C HIS A 159 40.68 -1.59 -10.75
N TRP A 160 41.03 -1.40 -12.02
CA TRP A 160 40.06 -1.07 -13.08
C TRP A 160 39.09 -2.24 -13.35
N LYS A 161 39.62 -3.48 -13.40
CA LYS A 161 38.81 -4.69 -13.61
C LYS A 161 37.88 -4.97 -12.42
N ALA A 162 38.33 -4.73 -11.20
CA ALA A 162 37.49 -4.81 -10.00
C ALA A 162 36.42 -3.70 -9.99
N LYS A 163 36.78 -2.45 -10.30
CA LYS A 163 35.83 -1.34 -10.33
C LYS A 163 34.80 -1.43 -11.45
N PHE A 164 35.12 -2.07 -12.57
CA PHE A 164 34.13 -2.46 -13.58
C PHE A 164 32.99 -3.30 -12.97
N ILE A 165 33.32 -4.27 -12.11
CA ILE A 165 32.31 -5.12 -11.44
C ILE A 165 31.57 -4.35 -10.34
N ASP A 166 32.26 -3.49 -9.59
CA ASP A 166 31.62 -2.63 -8.59
C ASP A 166 30.62 -1.61 -9.20
N GLY A 167 30.85 -1.19 -10.44
CA GLY A 167 29.96 -0.31 -11.21
C GLY A 167 28.71 -1.02 -11.79
N LEU A 168 28.61 -2.34 -11.65
CA LEU A 168 27.42 -3.09 -12.07
C LEU A 168 26.28 -2.93 -11.03
N PRO A 169 25.00 -3.06 -11.44
CA PRO A 169 23.88 -3.12 -10.50
C PRO A 169 24.13 -4.19 -9.41
N PRO A 170 23.90 -3.95 -8.11
CA PRO A 170 24.47 -4.78 -7.03
C PRO A 170 24.21 -6.30 -7.14
N LEU A 171 22.98 -6.70 -7.48
CA LEU A 171 22.61 -8.11 -7.68
C LEU A 171 23.25 -8.76 -8.93
N PHE A 172 23.68 -7.94 -9.90
CA PHE A 172 24.43 -8.39 -11.07
C PHE A 172 25.94 -8.42 -10.78
N ALA A 173 26.47 -7.41 -10.07
CA ALA A 173 27.83 -7.39 -9.53
C ALA A 173 28.11 -8.67 -8.73
N GLU A 174 27.23 -9.02 -7.79
CA GLU A 174 27.35 -10.25 -6.99
C GLU A 174 27.33 -11.53 -7.82
N ARG A 175 26.48 -11.63 -8.84
CA ARG A 175 26.44 -12.80 -9.73
C ARG A 175 27.74 -12.92 -10.53
N VAL A 176 28.29 -11.82 -11.03
CA VAL A 176 29.56 -11.82 -11.77
C VAL A 176 30.73 -12.16 -10.84
N ARG A 177 30.83 -11.57 -9.63
CA ARG A 177 31.83 -11.97 -8.63
C ARG A 177 31.72 -13.45 -8.28
N LYS A 178 30.51 -13.96 -8.01
CA LYS A 178 30.27 -15.37 -7.70
C LYS A 178 30.67 -16.31 -8.85
N SER A 179 30.48 -15.91 -10.11
CA SER A 179 30.94 -16.68 -11.27
C SER A 179 32.46 -16.66 -11.48
N LEU A 180 33.17 -15.65 -10.95
CA LEU A 180 34.62 -15.47 -11.16
C LEU A 180 35.49 -15.99 -10.02
N ARG A 181 34.96 -16.12 -8.79
CA ARG A 181 35.69 -16.64 -7.61
C ARG A 181 36.11 -18.11 -7.74
N GLY A 182 35.39 -18.91 -8.53
CA GLY A 182 35.65 -20.35 -8.66
C GLY A 182 35.74 -21.07 -7.30
N SER A 183 36.69 -21.98 -7.17
CA SER A 183 36.93 -22.77 -5.95
C SER A 183 37.75 -22.06 -4.86
N TYR A 184 38.31 -20.87 -5.14
CA TYR A 184 39.40 -20.27 -4.34
C TYR A 184 39.06 -18.93 -3.67
N GLY A 185 37.77 -18.61 -3.53
CA GLY A 185 37.26 -17.55 -2.63
C GLY A 185 37.42 -16.10 -3.13
N GLU A 186 38.55 -15.76 -3.73
CA GLU A 186 38.85 -14.43 -4.28
C GLU A 186 38.90 -14.41 -5.82
N VAL A 187 38.86 -13.21 -6.41
CA VAL A 187 38.88 -13.03 -7.87
C VAL A 187 40.27 -12.59 -8.30
N GLN A 188 41.02 -13.49 -8.93
CA GLN A 188 42.30 -13.20 -9.60
C GLN A 188 42.07 -12.32 -10.83
N TYR A 189 42.02 -11.01 -10.66
CA TYR A 189 41.68 -10.06 -11.74
C TYR A 189 42.79 -9.97 -12.81
N SER A 190 44.05 -10.01 -12.41
CA SER A 190 45.25 -10.01 -13.25
C SER A 190 45.14 -11.00 -14.41
N GLU A 191 44.83 -12.26 -14.09
CA GLU A 191 44.74 -13.38 -15.03
C GLU A 191 43.56 -13.33 -16.01
N LYS A 192 42.51 -12.52 -15.75
CA LYS A 192 41.30 -12.55 -16.60
C LYS A 192 41.36 -11.47 -17.68
N THR A 193 41.06 -11.89 -18.90
CA THR A 193 40.79 -11.00 -20.04
C THR A 193 39.37 -10.44 -19.96
N TYR A 194 39.13 -9.28 -20.57
CA TYR A 194 37.81 -8.65 -20.63
C TYR A 194 36.74 -9.55 -21.27
N GLY A 195 37.13 -10.36 -22.28
CA GLY A 195 36.27 -11.37 -22.88
C GLY A 195 35.79 -12.42 -21.86
N GLN A 196 36.68 -12.95 -21.02
CA GLN A 196 36.33 -13.91 -19.98
C GLN A 196 35.42 -13.30 -18.89
N LEU A 197 35.66 -12.04 -18.51
CA LEU A 197 34.82 -11.31 -17.55
C LEU A 197 33.37 -11.11 -18.07
N ILE A 198 33.17 -10.99 -19.38
CA ILE A 198 31.84 -10.82 -20.00
C ILE A 198 31.18 -12.16 -20.36
N VAL A 199 31.92 -13.13 -20.89
CA VAL A 199 31.39 -14.45 -21.28
C VAL A 199 30.78 -15.19 -20.07
N ALA A 200 31.36 -15.00 -18.87
CA ALA A 200 30.81 -15.48 -17.59
C ALA A 200 29.38 -14.99 -17.28
N SER A 201 28.89 -13.91 -17.92
CA SER A 201 27.58 -13.31 -17.64
C SER A 201 26.45 -13.68 -18.63
N GLU A 202 26.76 -14.35 -19.75
CA GLU A 202 25.88 -14.37 -20.94
C GLU A 202 25.58 -15.78 -21.52
N VAL A 203 26.44 -16.78 -21.27
CA VAL A 203 26.42 -18.08 -21.99
C VAL A 203 25.11 -18.86 -21.85
N ASN A 204 24.56 -19.01 -20.64
CA ASN A 204 23.38 -19.84 -20.39
C ASN A 204 22.07 -19.33 -21.03
N ARG A 205 22.08 -18.16 -21.69
CA ARG A 205 20.91 -17.63 -22.41
C ARG A 205 21.00 -17.74 -23.93
N ARG A 206 22.20 -17.86 -24.50
CA ARG A 206 22.39 -17.83 -25.97
C ARG A 206 22.29 -19.20 -26.65
N LEU A 207 22.60 -20.28 -25.94
CA LEU A 207 22.42 -21.65 -26.47
C LEU A 207 20.94 -22.06 -26.65
N ALA A 208 20.00 -21.35 -26.03
CA ALA A 208 18.56 -21.63 -26.12
C ALA A 208 17.79 -20.76 -27.12
N LEU A 209 18.44 -19.78 -27.78
CA LEU A 209 17.77 -18.75 -28.59
C LEU A 209 18.26 -18.66 -30.05
N SER A 210 19.13 -19.58 -30.50
CA SER A 210 19.72 -19.54 -31.84
C SER A 210 18.90 -20.25 -32.93
N LYS A 211 17.58 -20.41 -32.77
CA LYS A 211 16.72 -21.22 -33.67
C LYS A 211 15.41 -20.54 -34.13
N THR A 212 15.31 -19.21 -34.11
CA THR A 212 14.16 -18.48 -34.69
C THR A 212 14.60 -17.17 -35.38
N PRO A 213 14.42 -17.03 -36.71
CA PRO A 213 14.72 -15.79 -37.42
C PRO A 213 13.58 -14.75 -37.34
N GLY A 214 13.95 -13.46 -37.27
CA GLY A 214 13.09 -12.35 -37.71
C GLY A 214 12.17 -11.68 -36.67
N ARG A 215 12.66 -10.61 -36.03
CA ARG A 215 11.83 -9.48 -35.54
C ARG A 215 12.69 -8.27 -35.19
N ASP A 216 12.50 -7.17 -35.92
CA ASP A 216 12.94 -5.83 -35.53
C ASP A 216 11.82 -5.17 -34.72
N THR A 217 12.14 -4.58 -33.55
CA THR A 217 11.12 -4.06 -32.62
C THR A 217 11.37 -2.65 -32.11
N THR A 218 12.62 -2.16 -32.07
CA THR A 218 12.97 -0.93 -31.34
C THR A 218 12.57 0.41 -31.99
N PHE A 219 12.14 0.42 -33.25
CA PHE A 219 11.90 1.69 -33.97
C PHE A 219 10.46 2.21 -33.85
N ASN A 220 9.46 1.32 -33.76
CA ASN A 220 8.05 1.73 -33.64
C ASN A 220 7.72 2.32 -32.26
N ASP A 221 8.34 1.80 -31.19
CA ASP A 221 8.13 2.29 -29.82
C ASP A 221 8.49 3.78 -29.69
N LEU A 222 9.64 4.19 -30.25
CA LEU A 222 10.09 5.59 -30.29
C LEU A 222 9.11 6.49 -31.06
N LYS A 223 8.51 6.01 -32.16
CA LYS A 223 7.51 6.76 -32.91
C LYS A 223 6.24 7.01 -32.09
N ILE A 224 5.81 6.03 -31.30
CA ILE A 224 4.66 6.16 -30.40
C ILE A 224 4.96 7.19 -29.30
N GLU A 225 6.17 7.18 -28.73
CA GLU A 225 6.57 8.08 -27.64
C GLU A 225 6.72 9.55 -28.12
N VAL A 226 7.26 9.79 -29.32
CA VAL A 226 7.29 11.14 -29.94
C VAL A 226 5.88 11.66 -30.24
N GLU A 227 5.00 10.84 -30.80
CA GLU A 227 3.60 11.24 -31.05
C GLU A 227 2.81 11.41 -29.74
N HIS A 228 3.21 10.78 -28.63
CA HIS A 228 2.63 11.05 -27.32
C HIS A 228 3.02 12.45 -26.81
N LEU A 229 4.31 12.80 -26.91
CA LEU A 229 4.85 14.11 -26.49
C LEU A 229 4.28 15.27 -27.33
N LYS A 230 4.10 15.10 -28.64
CA LYS A 230 3.42 16.11 -29.50
C LYS A 230 2.01 16.43 -28.99
N ARG A 231 1.23 15.40 -28.63
CA ARG A 231 -0.15 15.58 -28.09
C ARG A 231 -0.16 16.24 -26.72
N GLU A 232 0.83 15.95 -25.88
CA GLU A 232 1.04 16.61 -24.59
C GLU A 232 1.33 18.12 -24.75
N ILE A 233 2.17 18.49 -25.72
CA ILE A 233 2.46 19.90 -26.05
C ILE A 233 1.22 20.64 -26.60
N VAL A 234 0.40 20.00 -27.44
CA VAL A 234 -0.87 20.57 -27.92
C VAL A 234 -1.85 20.78 -26.76
N SER A 235 -1.92 19.84 -25.81
CA SER A 235 -2.71 19.96 -24.57
C SER A 235 -2.24 21.14 -23.70
N LEU A 236 -0.93 21.44 -23.67
CA LEU A 236 -0.38 22.59 -22.96
C LEU A 236 -0.74 23.93 -23.63
N LYS A 237 -0.81 23.98 -24.97
CA LYS A 237 -1.27 25.19 -25.70
C LYS A 237 -2.72 25.57 -25.38
N GLN A 238 -3.62 24.60 -25.26
CA GLN A 238 -5.05 24.87 -25.04
C GLN A 238 -5.40 25.41 -23.64
N ASN A 239 -4.47 25.35 -22.66
CA ASN A 239 -4.70 25.76 -21.27
C ASN A 239 -4.09 27.13 -20.89
N GLN A 240 -3.51 27.90 -21.83
CA GLN A 240 -2.99 29.26 -21.63
C GLN A 240 -2.10 29.50 -20.36
N MET A 241 -1.13 28.63 -20.08
CA MET A 241 -0.23 28.77 -18.90
C MET A 241 1.28 28.92 -19.22
N ILE A 242 1.68 29.29 -20.44
CA ILE A 242 3.09 29.59 -20.77
C ILE A 242 3.14 30.82 -21.70
N SER A 243 4.15 31.68 -21.55
CA SER A 243 4.37 32.81 -22.48
C SER A 243 4.83 32.32 -23.86
N ASN A 244 4.24 32.86 -24.92
CA ASN A 244 4.42 32.38 -26.31
C ASN A 244 5.89 32.25 -26.74
N HIS A 245 6.78 33.13 -26.26
CA HIS A 245 8.21 33.13 -26.60
C HIS A 245 9.01 31.93 -26.04
N ARG A 246 8.50 31.20 -25.04
CA ARG A 246 9.09 29.92 -24.61
C ARG A 246 8.58 28.72 -25.41
N ILE A 247 7.37 28.79 -25.96
CA ILE A 247 6.81 27.72 -26.81
C ILE A 247 7.43 27.76 -28.22
N SER A 248 7.69 28.93 -28.81
CA SER A 248 8.30 29.00 -30.15
C SER A 248 9.64 28.26 -30.24
N LYS A 249 10.49 28.37 -29.21
CA LYS A 249 11.77 27.64 -29.11
C LYS A 249 11.64 26.11 -28.93
N ILE A 250 10.44 25.62 -28.62
CA ILE A 250 10.11 24.19 -28.62
C ILE A 250 9.63 23.77 -30.01
N GLU A 251 8.82 24.60 -30.67
CA GLU A 251 8.32 24.33 -32.02
C GLU A 251 9.44 24.37 -33.07
N GLU A 252 10.34 25.36 -33.03
CA GLU A 252 11.55 25.41 -33.87
C GLU A 252 12.37 24.11 -33.84
N LYS A 253 12.49 23.47 -32.66
CA LYS A 253 13.24 22.22 -32.46
C LYS A 253 12.46 20.93 -32.77
N ILE A 254 11.18 21.03 -33.11
CA ILE A 254 10.32 19.90 -33.50
C ILE A 254 10.07 19.90 -35.02
N ILE A 255 10.18 21.05 -35.67
CA ILE A 255 9.97 21.24 -37.12
C ILE A 255 11.12 20.67 -37.97
N GLU A 256 12.32 20.44 -37.42
CA GLU A 256 13.48 19.85 -38.12
C GLU A 256 13.36 18.34 -38.48
N ILE A 257 12.15 17.75 -38.45
CA ILE A 257 11.93 16.31 -38.71
C ILE A 257 11.19 16.09 -40.06
N PRO A 258 11.86 15.62 -41.13
CA PRO A 258 11.21 15.34 -42.41
C PRO A 258 10.25 14.15 -42.35
N GLU A 259 9.00 14.36 -42.75
CA GLU A 259 7.92 13.36 -42.65
C GLU A 259 8.07 12.15 -43.61
N THR A 260 8.93 12.23 -44.62
CA THR A 260 9.11 11.23 -45.69
C THR A 260 9.69 9.89 -45.23
N SER A 261 10.10 9.76 -43.97
CA SER A 261 10.94 8.66 -43.47
C SER A 261 10.20 7.35 -43.09
N PHE A 262 8.88 7.23 -43.27
CA PHE A 262 8.08 6.20 -42.57
C PHE A 262 7.03 5.43 -43.39
N THR A 263 7.42 4.42 -44.19
CA THR A 263 6.47 3.38 -44.65
C THR A 263 7.05 1.96 -44.77
N SER A 264 6.38 0.99 -44.12
CA SER A 264 6.18 -0.41 -44.59
C SER A 264 5.18 -1.12 -43.64
N LYS A 265 4.59 -2.26 -44.06
CA LYS A 265 3.48 -2.98 -43.38
C LYS A 265 3.84 -4.47 -43.16
N VAL A 266 3.16 -5.16 -42.24
CA VAL A 266 2.68 -6.58 -42.32
C VAL A 266 1.79 -6.93 -41.10
N LYS A 267 1.11 -8.10 -41.09
CA LYS A 267 -0.08 -8.46 -40.27
C LYS A 267 0.14 -9.51 -39.16
N ASP A 268 -0.93 -9.82 -38.41
CA ASP A 268 -1.08 -10.70 -37.23
C ASP A 268 -1.08 -12.24 -37.49
N LYS A 269 -0.86 -13.05 -36.42
CA LYS A 269 -1.82 -14.08 -35.91
C LYS A 269 -1.36 -14.97 -34.72
N ASP A 270 -2.35 -15.37 -33.89
CA ASP A 270 -2.64 -16.65 -33.16
C ASP A 270 -1.78 -17.27 -31.99
N LEU A 271 -2.47 -17.49 -30.83
CA LEU A 271 -2.46 -18.63 -29.84
C LEU A 271 -1.20 -18.93 -28.95
N GLU A 272 -1.14 -19.83 -27.93
CA GLU A 272 -1.99 -20.97 -27.45
C GLU A 272 -1.99 -21.20 -25.87
N TYR A 273 -1.80 -22.44 -25.32
CA TYR A 273 -2.27 -22.97 -23.98
C TYR A 273 -1.27 -23.87 -23.17
N PHE A 274 -1.64 -24.35 -21.95
CA PHE A 274 -1.49 -25.76 -21.40
C PHE A 274 -1.83 -25.97 -19.87
N GLU A 275 -2.19 -27.21 -19.44
CA GLU A 275 -2.84 -27.58 -18.13
C GLU A 275 -2.37 -28.96 -17.50
N ASN A 276 -3.14 -29.52 -16.51
CA ASN A 276 -3.20 -30.91 -15.91
C ASN A 276 -2.18 -31.28 -14.77
N ASP A 277 -2.37 -32.18 -13.76
CA ASP A 277 -3.47 -32.97 -13.09
C ASP A 277 -2.86 -33.68 -11.80
N GLU A 278 -3.51 -34.30 -10.78
CA GLU A 278 -4.79 -34.11 -10.03
C GLU A 278 -4.51 -34.14 -8.48
N ILE A 279 -4.79 -35.07 -7.53
CA ILE A 279 -5.41 -36.42 -7.33
C ILE A 279 -5.89 -36.56 -5.83
N ASP A 280 -6.92 -37.40 -5.52
CA ASP A 280 -7.35 -38.12 -4.25
C ASP A 280 -6.49 -38.10 -2.94
N LYS A 281 -6.94 -38.35 -1.68
CA LYS A 281 -8.20 -38.53 -0.87
C LYS A 281 -7.76 -38.58 0.66
N LEU A 282 -8.47 -38.86 1.79
CA LEU A 282 -9.85 -39.27 2.18
C LEU A 282 -10.31 -38.63 3.55
N SER A 283 -10.61 -39.39 4.65
CA SER A 283 -11.23 -38.91 5.93
C SER A 283 -11.03 -39.89 7.13
N PRO A 284 -11.46 -39.62 8.40
CA PRO A 284 -12.21 -38.49 9.03
C PRO A 284 -11.35 -37.81 10.16
N THR A 285 -11.73 -37.29 11.35
CA THR A 285 -12.95 -36.97 12.17
C THR A 285 -12.93 -35.49 12.64
N GLU A 286 -13.69 -35.10 13.69
CA GLU A 286 -13.88 -33.73 14.26
C GLU A 286 -12.62 -32.98 14.80
N ASP A 287 -12.64 -31.68 15.17
CA ASP A 287 -13.76 -30.79 15.62
C ASP A 287 -13.64 -29.30 15.17
N LEU A 288 -14.69 -28.49 15.42
CA LEU A 288 -15.04 -27.21 14.79
C LEU A 288 -15.08 -25.99 15.74
N LYS A 289 -14.56 -24.83 15.27
CA LYS A 289 -15.22 -23.49 15.31
C LYS A 289 -14.47 -22.42 14.49
N ARG A 290 -15.19 -21.36 14.09
CA ARG A 290 -14.89 -20.44 12.97
C ARG A 290 -14.36 -19.06 13.41
N ASP A 291 -13.65 -18.35 12.53
CA ASP A 291 -13.69 -16.88 12.29
C ASP A 291 -12.67 -16.43 11.21
N TYR A 292 -12.84 -15.23 10.63
CA TYR A 292 -12.40 -14.90 9.25
C TYR A 292 -11.20 -13.95 9.11
N PHE A 293 -10.10 -14.49 8.58
CA PHE A 293 -8.95 -13.76 7.98
C PHE A 293 -8.47 -14.55 6.71
N LEU A 294 -7.49 -14.15 5.87
CA LEU A 294 -6.34 -13.29 6.11
C LEU A 294 -5.54 -12.89 4.84
N GLY A 295 -4.69 -11.87 4.98
CA GLY A 295 -3.51 -11.65 4.14
C GLY A 295 -2.53 -10.63 4.75
N MET A 296 -1.22 -10.94 4.76
CA MET A 296 -0.17 -9.93 4.97
C MET A 296 0.32 -9.41 3.61
N MET A 297 0.53 -8.10 3.52
CA MET A 297 1.23 -7.52 2.37
C MET A 297 2.18 -6.40 2.77
N GLN A 298 3.38 -6.46 2.20
CA GLN A 298 4.39 -5.41 2.25
C GLN A 298 4.15 -4.32 1.22
N ILE A 299 4.59 -3.10 1.52
CA ILE A 299 4.85 -2.08 0.51
C ILE A 299 6.30 -1.59 0.61
N VAL A 300 6.97 -1.45 -0.55
CA VAL A 300 8.33 -0.90 -0.72
C VAL A 300 8.33 0.05 -1.94
N THR A 301 9.25 1.01 -2.10
CA THR A 301 9.16 2.02 -3.20
C THR A 301 9.94 1.70 -4.51
N ALA A 302 9.55 2.38 -5.61
CA ALA A 302 10.19 2.54 -6.94
C ALA A 302 11.04 1.41 -7.60
N HIS A 303 10.56 0.81 -8.72
CA HIS A 303 11.33 0.02 -9.72
C HIS A 303 10.46 -0.35 -10.96
N LYS A 304 10.82 -1.35 -11.80
CA LYS A 304 9.95 -1.86 -12.90
C LYS A 304 8.99 -3.01 -12.51
N TRP A 305 9.40 -4.00 -11.71
CA TRP A 305 8.55 -5.16 -11.35
C TRP A 305 7.61 -4.87 -10.17
N LYS A 306 6.36 -5.34 -10.22
CA LYS A 306 5.32 -4.95 -9.24
C LYS A 306 5.42 -5.71 -7.92
N ILE A 307 5.39 -7.03 -7.97
CA ILE A 307 5.77 -7.90 -6.85
C ILE A 307 7.28 -8.11 -6.95
N ILE A 308 8.01 -7.91 -5.86
CA ILE A 308 9.47 -8.04 -5.79
C ILE A 308 9.96 -9.17 -4.87
N GLY A 309 9.13 -9.60 -3.93
CA GLY A 309 9.39 -10.71 -3.01
C GLY A 309 8.13 -11.52 -2.78
N ALA A 310 8.29 -12.83 -2.57
CA ALA A 310 7.19 -13.76 -2.33
C ALA A 310 7.70 -14.94 -1.49
N ARG A 311 7.35 -14.97 -0.21
CA ARG A 311 7.73 -15.98 0.79
C ARG A 311 6.48 -16.63 1.40
N TYR A 312 6.62 -17.81 1.99
CA TYR A 312 5.54 -18.49 2.71
C TYR A 312 6.08 -19.26 3.92
N TYR A 313 5.27 -19.36 4.97
CA TYR A 313 5.61 -19.89 6.29
C TYR A 313 4.48 -20.82 6.71
N ILE A 314 4.82 -22.06 7.06
CA ILE A 314 3.88 -23.17 7.24
C ILE A 314 4.34 -24.18 8.31
N LYS A 315 5.40 -23.85 9.07
CA LYS A 315 6.01 -24.78 10.02
C LYS A 315 5.12 -24.99 11.25
N GLY A 316 4.55 -23.92 11.80
CA GLY A 316 3.58 -24.01 12.90
C GLY A 316 2.32 -24.74 12.44
N TYR A 317 1.83 -24.41 11.23
CA TYR A 317 0.69 -25.12 10.63
C TYR A 317 0.93 -26.62 10.49
N GLU A 318 2.05 -27.05 9.88
CA GLU A 318 2.30 -28.49 9.65
C GLU A 318 2.70 -29.25 10.93
N GLN A 319 3.21 -28.55 11.95
CA GLN A 319 3.43 -29.13 13.27
C GLN A 319 2.10 -29.44 14.00
N TYR A 320 1.05 -28.65 13.76
CA TYR A 320 -0.27 -28.85 14.39
C TYR A 320 -1.22 -29.73 13.57
N TYR A 321 -1.38 -29.44 12.27
CA TYR A 321 -2.34 -30.12 11.40
C TYR A 321 -1.74 -31.27 10.57
N GLY A 322 -0.42 -31.46 10.61
CA GLY A 322 0.28 -32.35 9.68
C GLY A 322 0.43 -31.74 8.27
N PRO A 323 0.86 -32.53 7.28
CA PRO A 323 1.19 -32.03 5.94
C PRO A 323 0.03 -31.31 5.24
N LEU A 324 0.31 -30.16 4.62
CA LEU A 324 -0.70 -29.36 3.93
C LEU A 324 -1.41 -30.14 2.81
N ASN A 325 -2.73 -30.29 2.95
CA ASN A 325 -3.57 -30.80 1.88
C ASN A 325 -3.60 -29.84 0.67
N ARG A 326 -3.01 -30.27 -0.44
CA ARG A 326 -2.82 -29.45 -1.65
C ARG A 326 -4.12 -29.17 -2.42
N THR A 327 -5.19 -29.94 -2.18
CA THR A 327 -6.52 -29.64 -2.73
C THR A 327 -7.11 -28.40 -2.07
N LEU A 328 -6.86 -28.19 -0.76
CA LEU A 328 -7.35 -27.04 -0.01
C LEU A 328 -6.53 -25.77 -0.30
N ASP A 329 -5.19 -25.85 -0.34
CA ASP A 329 -4.32 -24.69 -0.55
C ASP A 329 -2.97 -25.03 -1.24
N TYR A 330 -2.30 -24.04 -1.84
CA TYR A 330 -1.00 -24.21 -2.50
C TYR A 330 0.17 -24.02 -1.53
N ARG A 331 1.07 -25.01 -1.40
CA ARG A 331 2.34 -24.93 -0.65
C ARG A 331 3.36 -23.99 -1.32
N SER A 332 3.03 -22.71 -1.40
CA SER A 332 3.76 -21.65 -2.08
C SER A 332 3.20 -20.29 -1.63
N PRO A 333 3.79 -19.14 -2.03
CA PRO A 333 3.21 -17.83 -1.78
C PRO A 333 1.91 -17.55 -2.57
N ARG A 334 1.42 -18.49 -3.40
CA ARG A 334 0.18 -18.33 -4.18
C ARG A 334 -1.04 -18.37 -3.26
N ASP A 335 -1.92 -17.41 -3.48
CA ASP A 335 -3.22 -17.27 -2.82
C ASP A 335 -4.25 -18.25 -3.43
N LYS A 336 -4.91 -19.07 -2.60
CA LYS A 336 -6.05 -19.94 -2.95
C LYS A 336 -7.32 -19.59 -2.15
N ASP A 337 -7.37 -18.38 -1.61
CA ASP A 337 -8.42 -17.84 -0.75
C ASP A 337 -9.06 -16.56 -1.32
N GLY A 338 -8.24 -15.65 -1.84
CA GLY A 338 -8.62 -14.37 -2.43
C GLY A 338 -8.37 -13.16 -1.52
N HIS A 339 -8.37 -13.32 -0.19
CA HIS A 339 -8.20 -12.20 0.77
C HIS A 339 -6.81 -11.56 0.66
N GLY A 340 -5.75 -12.35 0.48
CA GLY A 340 -4.41 -11.83 0.22
C GLY A 340 -4.32 -11.00 -1.07
N THR A 341 -4.99 -11.44 -2.13
CA THR A 341 -5.08 -10.70 -3.41
C THR A 341 -5.92 -9.43 -3.29
N HIS A 342 -6.99 -9.45 -2.48
CA HIS A 342 -7.88 -8.31 -2.25
C HIS A 342 -7.23 -7.20 -1.42
N THR A 343 -6.60 -7.58 -0.31
CA THR A 343 -5.87 -6.65 0.56
C THR A 343 -4.65 -6.05 -0.13
N SER A 344 -3.88 -6.87 -0.87
CA SER A 344 -2.71 -6.40 -1.60
C SER A 344 -3.05 -5.41 -2.72
N SER A 345 -4.09 -5.72 -3.50
CA SER A 345 -4.58 -4.81 -4.54
C SER A 345 -5.26 -3.54 -3.98
N THR A 346 -5.86 -3.60 -2.79
CA THR A 346 -6.40 -2.40 -2.09
C THR A 346 -5.28 -1.44 -1.64
N ALA A 347 -4.20 -1.95 -1.05
CA ALA A 347 -3.13 -1.09 -0.57
C ALA A 347 -2.23 -0.59 -1.71
N GLY A 348 -1.99 -1.43 -2.71
CA GLY A 348 -1.01 -1.18 -3.76
C GLY A 348 -1.29 -1.88 -5.08
N GLY A 349 -2.54 -2.08 -5.49
CA GLY A 349 -2.86 -2.47 -6.87
C GLY A 349 -2.41 -1.40 -7.87
N LYS A 350 -1.99 -1.80 -9.08
CA LYS A 350 -1.82 -0.85 -10.19
C LYS A 350 -3.18 -0.32 -10.64
N ASN A 351 -3.16 0.79 -11.40
CA ASN A 351 -4.32 1.24 -12.17
C ASN A 351 -4.70 0.15 -13.19
N VAL A 352 -5.91 -0.39 -13.11
CA VAL A 352 -6.48 -1.35 -14.08
C VAL A 352 -7.85 -0.85 -14.52
N PRO A 353 -8.03 -0.44 -15.80
CA PRO A 353 -9.28 0.11 -16.31
C PRO A 353 -10.31 -1.00 -16.63
N ASN A 354 -11.57 -0.61 -16.77
CA ASN A 354 -12.70 -1.45 -17.20
C ASN A 354 -12.98 -2.69 -16.33
N VAL A 355 -12.60 -2.64 -15.05
CA VAL A 355 -12.82 -3.73 -14.08
C VAL A 355 -14.15 -3.56 -13.37
N SER A 356 -14.76 -4.68 -12.96
CA SER A 356 -16.00 -4.69 -12.18
C SER A 356 -16.11 -5.99 -11.38
N ALA A 357 -16.95 -6.01 -10.34
CA ALA A 357 -17.42 -7.26 -9.76
C ALA A 357 -18.47 -7.92 -10.66
N ILE A 358 -18.68 -9.22 -10.45
CA ILE A 358 -19.59 -10.07 -11.23
C ILE A 358 -20.93 -9.39 -11.56
N GLY A 359 -21.28 -9.29 -12.84
CA GLY A 359 -22.48 -8.61 -13.31
C GLY A 359 -22.33 -7.10 -13.58
N GLY A 360 -21.13 -6.53 -13.49
CA GLY A 360 -20.85 -5.12 -13.80
C GLY A 360 -20.94 -4.17 -12.59
N PHE A 361 -20.99 -4.70 -11.37
CA PHE A 361 -21.07 -3.89 -10.16
C PHE A 361 -19.75 -3.16 -9.86
N ALA A 362 -19.84 -1.90 -9.44
CA ALA A 362 -18.69 -1.01 -9.22
C ALA A 362 -17.74 -0.87 -10.43
N SER A 363 -18.28 -0.96 -11.66
CA SER A 363 -17.50 -0.80 -12.90
C SER A 363 -16.71 0.51 -12.95
N GLY A 364 -15.41 0.44 -13.31
CA GLY A 364 -14.53 1.59 -13.41
C GLY A 364 -13.06 1.22 -13.54
N THR A 365 -12.17 2.06 -13.01
CA THR A 365 -10.73 1.77 -12.89
C THR A 365 -10.40 1.46 -11.43
N ALA A 366 -9.87 0.27 -11.15
CA ALA A 366 -9.32 -0.02 -9.84
C ALA A 366 -7.89 0.53 -9.72
N SER A 367 -7.53 0.99 -8.52
CA SER A 367 -6.18 1.34 -8.11
C SER A 367 -6.06 1.06 -6.61
N GLY A 368 -4.88 0.64 -6.16
CA GLY A 368 -4.58 0.67 -4.73
C GLY A 368 -4.25 2.09 -4.26
N GLY A 369 -4.09 2.28 -2.96
CA GLY A 369 -3.65 3.55 -2.37
C GLY A 369 -2.27 4.01 -2.86
N ALA A 370 -1.32 3.09 -3.07
CA ALA A 370 0.03 3.36 -3.58
C ALA A 370 0.33 2.58 -4.89
N PRO A 371 -0.22 3.00 -6.05
CA PRO A 371 -0.18 2.18 -7.27
C PRO A 371 1.21 1.99 -7.88
N LEU A 372 2.14 2.91 -7.63
CA LEU A 372 3.53 2.83 -8.09
C LEU A 372 4.48 2.11 -7.12
N ALA A 373 4.02 1.75 -5.92
CA ALA A 373 4.87 1.05 -4.96
C ALA A 373 5.02 -0.45 -5.31
N ARG A 374 6.13 -1.05 -4.88
CA ARG A 374 6.39 -2.49 -4.92
C ARG A 374 5.58 -3.20 -3.85
N LEU A 375 5.32 -4.48 -4.09
CA LEU A 375 4.70 -5.37 -3.12
C LEU A 375 5.66 -6.52 -2.81
N ALA A 376 5.68 -6.97 -1.57
CA ALA A 376 6.25 -8.26 -1.19
C ALA A 376 5.21 -9.05 -0.39
N ILE A 377 5.11 -10.35 -0.67
CA ILE A 377 4.03 -11.21 -0.18
C ILE A 377 4.59 -12.20 0.82
N TYR A 378 3.97 -12.27 2.00
CA TYR A 378 4.38 -13.14 3.10
C TYR A 378 3.17 -13.98 3.51
N LYS A 379 3.05 -15.20 2.96
CA LYS A 379 1.90 -16.06 3.25
C LYS A 379 2.11 -16.83 4.55
N VAL A 380 1.28 -16.53 5.54
CA VAL A 380 1.33 -17.08 6.91
C VAL A 380 0.06 -17.84 7.30
N CYS A 381 -0.87 -17.99 6.36
CA CYS A 381 -2.21 -18.52 6.61
C CYS A 381 -2.64 -19.53 5.56
N TRP A 382 -3.45 -20.48 6.03
CA TRP A 382 -3.69 -21.76 5.38
C TRP A 382 -5.11 -22.24 5.68
N ALA A 383 -5.69 -22.98 4.75
CA ALA A 383 -7.02 -23.55 4.90
C ALA A 383 -7.09 -24.48 6.13
N ILE A 384 -8.15 -24.33 6.93
CA ILE A 384 -8.40 -25.18 8.10
C ILE A 384 -8.91 -26.55 7.58
N PRO A 385 -8.29 -27.68 7.95
CA PRO A 385 -8.76 -29.00 7.52
C PRO A 385 -10.21 -29.26 7.95
N LYS A 386 -11.02 -29.83 7.04
CA LYS A 386 -12.44 -30.23 7.27
C LYS A 386 -13.38 -29.06 7.58
N VAL A 387 -12.96 -27.83 7.33
CA VAL A 387 -13.72 -26.58 7.53
C VAL A 387 -13.82 -25.84 6.20
N GLY A 388 -14.95 -25.18 5.94
CA GLY A 388 -15.20 -24.50 4.65
C GLY A 388 -14.29 -23.31 4.43
N LYS A 389 -13.99 -22.93 3.17
CA LYS A 389 -13.26 -21.68 2.90
C LYS A 389 -14.10 -20.45 3.23
N GLU A 390 -15.42 -20.59 3.18
CA GLU A 390 -16.39 -19.68 3.76
C GLU A 390 -16.49 -19.76 5.28
N ASP A 391 -15.51 -20.35 5.98
CA ASP A 391 -15.29 -20.25 7.43
C ASP A 391 -13.96 -19.57 7.83
N GLY A 392 -13.07 -19.32 6.86
CA GLY A 392 -11.80 -18.62 7.05
C GLY A 392 -10.56 -19.52 7.00
N ASN A 393 -9.40 -18.91 7.23
CA ASN A 393 -8.10 -19.59 7.33
C ASN A 393 -7.51 -19.43 8.73
N THR A 394 -6.64 -20.36 9.10
CA THR A 394 -5.84 -20.29 10.33
C THR A 394 -4.41 -19.85 10.03
N CYS A 395 -3.76 -19.27 11.03
CA CYS A 395 -2.45 -18.62 10.95
C CYS A 395 -1.74 -18.85 12.28
N PHE A 396 -0.54 -19.40 12.24
CA PHE A 396 0.19 -19.80 13.44
C PHE A 396 1.17 -18.71 13.87
N ASP A 397 1.30 -18.50 15.18
CA ASP A 397 2.10 -17.43 15.75
C ASP A 397 3.59 -17.56 15.38
N GLU A 398 4.11 -18.77 15.26
CA GLU A 398 5.48 -19.05 14.80
C GLU A 398 5.68 -18.68 13.33
N ASP A 399 4.69 -18.97 12.48
CA ASP A 399 4.71 -18.65 11.06
C ASP A 399 4.53 -17.13 10.82
N MET A 400 3.74 -16.45 11.67
CA MET A 400 3.60 -15.00 11.67
C MET A 400 4.87 -14.29 12.17
N LEU A 401 5.49 -14.76 13.25
CA LEU A 401 6.76 -14.23 13.74
C LEU A 401 7.89 -14.42 12.72
N ALA A 402 8.02 -15.61 12.13
CA ALA A 402 9.02 -15.88 11.09
C ALA A 402 8.84 -14.94 9.88
N ALA A 403 7.60 -14.69 9.46
CA ALA A 403 7.31 -13.75 8.39
C ALA A 403 7.61 -12.30 8.74
N LEU A 404 7.37 -11.88 9.98
CA LEU A 404 7.67 -10.53 10.45
C LEU A 404 9.18 -10.31 10.54
N ASP A 405 9.95 -11.29 11.02
CA ASP A 405 11.42 -11.18 11.07
C ASP A 405 12.05 -11.15 9.67
N ASP A 406 11.67 -12.07 8.77
CA ASP A 406 12.12 -12.05 7.37
C ASP A 406 11.72 -10.75 6.65
N ALA A 407 10.52 -10.22 6.91
CA ALA A 407 10.08 -8.93 6.37
C ALA A 407 10.94 -7.76 6.86
N ILE A 408 11.25 -7.72 8.16
CA ILE A 408 12.12 -6.71 8.76
C ILE A 408 13.55 -6.81 8.19
N ALA A 409 14.04 -8.03 7.95
CA ALA A 409 15.35 -8.30 7.35
C ALA A 409 15.42 -7.92 5.86
N ASP A 410 14.35 -8.15 5.08
CA ASP A 410 14.25 -7.77 3.66
C ASP A 410 14.14 -6.24 3.43
N GLY A 411 14.20 -5.42 4.48
CA GLY A 411 14.47 -3.97 4.39
C GLY A 411 13.28 -3.11 3.95
N VAL A 412 12.11 -3.37 4.53
CA VAL A 412 10.80 -2.95 4.01
C VAL A 412 10.24 -1.66 4.65
N ASP A 413 9.52 -0.84 3.88
CA ASP A 413 9.00 0.47 4.36
C ASP A 413 7.77 0.32 5.29
N VAL A 414 6.83 -0.56 4.92
CA VAL A 414 5.50 -0.68 5.54
C VAL A 414 5.01 -2.13 5.55
N ILE A 415 4.53 -2.62 6.69
CA ILE A 415 3.84 -3.91 6.83
C ILE A 415 2.33 -3.65 7.00
N SER A 416 1.49 -4.24 6.14
CA SER A 416 0.02 -4.22 6.26
C SER A 416 -0.47 -5.60 6.69
N ILE A 417 -1.10 -5.66 7.86
CA ILE A 417 -1.43 -6.90 8.60
C ILE A 417 -2.95 -6.98 8.72
N SER A 418 -3.61 -7.65 7.77
CA SER A 418 -5.07 -7.84 7.82
C SER A 418 -5.46 -9.06 8.66
N ILE A 419 -4.89 -9.11 9.86
CA ILE A 419 -4.99 -10.13 10.91
C ILE A 419 -5.57 -9.49 12.18
N GLY A 420 -6.09 -10.32 13.09
CA GLY A 420 -6.14 -10.02 14.51
C GLY A 420 -6.38 -11.31 15.30
N THR A 421 -6.03 -11.31 16.58
CA THR A 421 -6.44 -12.38 17.49
C THR A 421 -7.96 -12.33 17.72
N LYS A 422 -8.55 -13.48 18.08
CA LYS A 422 -9.98 -13.58 18.46
C LYS A 422 -10.26 -12.95 19.83
N GLU A 423 -9.32 -13.13 20.75
CA GLU A 423 -9.33 -12.57 22.11
C GLU A 423 -8.08 -11.69 22.29
N PRO A 424 -8.15 -10.54 23.01
CA PRO A 424 -6.99 -9.66 23.19
C PRO A 424 -5.93 -10.32 24.08
N GLN A 425 -4.75 -10.61 23.53
CA GLN A 425 -3.64 -11.25 24.25
C GLN A 425 -2.71 -10.22 24.91
N PRO A 426 -2.02 -10.58 26.02
CA PRO A 426 -0.89 -9.80 26.55
C PRO A 426 0.18 -9.50 25.49
N PHE A 427 0.90 -8.38 25.59
CA PHE A 427 1.87 -7.96 24.55
C PHE A 427 3.10 -8.87 24.43
N ASP A 428 3.38 -9.67 25.46
CA ASP A 428 4.38 -10.73 25.52
C ASP A 428 3.90 -12.06 24.90
N GLN A 429 2.62 -12.16 24.54
CA GLN A 429 1.96 -13.35 23.97
C GLN A 429 1.31 -13.08 22.60
N ASP A 430 1.09 -11.80 22.24
CA ASP A 430 0.64 -11.37 20.91
C ASP A 430 1.84 -11.33 19.92
N SER A 431 1.94 -12.33 19.04
CA SER A 431 2.96 -12.45 17.99
C SER A 431 3.08 -11.22 17.09
N ILE A 432 1.95 -10.56 16.80
CA ILE A 432 1.87 -9.38 15.95
C ILE A 432 2.37 -8.17 16.73
N ALA A 433 2.04 -8.05 18.01
CA ALA A 433 2.60 -7.02 18.89
C ALA A 433 4.13 -7.16 18.97
N ILE A 434 4.66 -8.36 19.21
CA ILE A 434 6.11 -8.65 19.28
C ILE A 434 6.81 -8.26 17.97
N GLY A 435 6.35 -8.80 16.83
CA GLY A 435 6.96 -8.50 15.54
C GLY A 435 6.82 -7.02 15.14
N ALA A 436 5.71 -6.35 15.48
CA ALA A 436 5.53 -4.93 15.22
C ALA A 436 6.41 -4.02 16.11
N LEU A 437 6.78 -4.49 17.31
CA LEU A 437 7.74 -3.80 18.19
C LEU A 437 9.15 -3.85 17.57
N HIS A 438 9.53 -5.01 17.04
CA HIS A 438 10.80 -5.19 16.30
C HIS A 438 10.82 -4.40 14.98
N ALA A 439 9.71 -4.35 14.24
CA ALA A 439 9.56 -3.50 13.06
C ALA A 439 9.74 -2.02 13.41
N THR A 440 9.16 -1.58 14.53
CA THR A 440 9.30 -0.21 15.05
C THR A 440 10.74 0.12 15.44
N LYS A 441 11.52 -0.85 15.96
CA LYS A 441 12.98 -0.72 16.21
C LYS A 441 13.78 -0.39 14.95
N LYS A 442 13.25 -0.73 13.76
CA LYS A 442 13.84 -0.44 12.44
C LYS A 442 13.14 0.71 11.68
N ASN A 443 12.27 1.48 12.35
CA ASN A 443 11.44 2.54 11.76
C ASN A 443 10.48 2.09 10.64
N ILE A 444 10.09 0.81 10.68
CA ILE A 444 9.09 0.22 9.79
C ILE A 444 7.71 0.49 10.38
N VAL A 445 6.74 0.89 9.55
CA VAL A 445 5.38 1.17 10.02
C VAL A 445 4.52 -0.09 9.91
N VAL A 446 3.79 -0.42 10.96
CA VAL A 446 2.82 -1.53 10.98
C VAL A 446 1.41 -0.99 11.09
N SER A 447 0.54 -1.37 10.16
CA SER A 447 -0.90 -1.16 10.26
C SER A 447 -1.63 -2.48 10.34
N CYS A 448 -2.56 -2.60 11.28
CA CYS A 448 -3.39 -3.80 11.48
C CYS A 448 -4.88 -3.50 11.40
N SER A 449 -5.68 -4.49 11.01
CA SER A 449 -7.14 -4.46 11.15
C SER A 449 -7.59 -4.48 12.62
N ALA A 450 -8.61 -3.70 13.00
CA ALA A 450 -9.12 -3.70 14.38
C ALA A 450 -9.90 -4.96 14.79
N GLY A 451 -10.35 -5.77 13.82
CA GLY A 451 -11.24 -6.93 14.04
C GLY A 451 -12.65 -6.71 13.49
N ASN A 452 -13.44 -7.79 13.41
CA ASN A 452 -14.78 -7.81 12.80
C ASN A 452 -15.89 -8.27 13.78
N SER A 453 -15.63 -8.14 15.08
CA SER A 453 -16.45 -8.69 16.18
C SER A 453 -17.36 -7.65 16.84
N GLY A 454 -17.54 -6.48 16.24
CA GLY A 454 -18.47 -5.44 16.69
C GLY A 454 -19.95 -5.88 16.57
N PRO A 455 -20.91 -5.15 17.18
CA PRO A 455 -20.76 -3.79 17.73
C PRO A 455 -20.61 -3.70 19.26
N ALA A 456 -20.26 -4.80 19.95
CA ALA A 456 -19.99 -4.76 21.39
C ALA A 456 -18.66 -4.04 21.71
N PRO A 457 -18.51 -3.38 22.88
CA PRO A 457 -17.24 -2.82 23.33
C PRO A 457 -16.23 -3.92 23.70
N PHE A 458 -14.95 -3.56 23.85
CA PHE A 458 -13.84 -4.49 24.15
C PHE A 458 -13.62 -5.62 23.11
N THR A 459 -14.06 -5.41 21.86
CA THR A 459 -14.04 -6.45 20.80
C THR A 459 -12.85 -6.36 19.83
N LEU A 460 -11.93 -5.40 20.04
CA LEU A 460 -10.79 -5.19 19.15
C LEU A 460 -9.50 -5.89 19.60
N SER A 461 -8.73 -6.33 18.62
CA SER A 461 -7.37 -6.88 18.77
C SER A 461 -6.34 -5.99 18.06
N ASN A 462 -5.07 -6.41 18.01
CA ASN A 462 -3.93 -5.58 17.61
C ASN A 462 -3.85 -4.27 18.42
N THR A 463 -3.93 -4.38 19.75
CA THR A 463 -4.10 -3.24 20.66
C THR A 463 -2.80 -2.50 20.98
N ALA A 464 -1.66 -3.00 20.53
CA ALA A 464 -0.34 -2.47 20.88
C ALA A 464 -0.14 -1.01 20.43
N PRO A 465 0.49 -0.13 21.24
CA PRO A 465 0.62 1.29 20.90
C PRO A 465 1.52 1.58 19.69
N TRP A 466 2.45 0.70 19.34
CA TRP A 466 3.30 0.89 18.16
C TRP A 466 2.59 0.56 16.84
N ILE A 467 1.49 -0.21 16.88
CA ILE A 467 0.64 -0.56 15.73
C ILE A 467 -0.34 0.59 15.40
N ILE A 468 -0.64 0.80 14.12
CA ILE A 468 -1.77 1.61 13.65
C ILE A 468 -2.99 0.71 13.44
N THR A 469 -3.93 0.70 14.40
CA THR A 469 -5.09 -0.18 14.45
C THR A 469 -6.30 0.46 13.75
N VAL A 470 -6.83 -0.17 12.70
CA VAL A 470 -7.77 0.47 11.75
C VAL A 470 -9.18 -0.11 11.81
N GLY A 471 -10.15 0.74 12.17
CA GLY A 471 -11.59 0.46 12.12
C GLY A 471 -12.16 0.54 10.70
N ALA A 472 -13.38 0.05 10.50
CA ALA A 472 -14.06 -0.01 9.20
C ALA A 472 -15.25 0.95 9.11
N SER A 473 -15.27 1.75 8.04
CA SER A 473 -16.39 2.64 7.70
C SER A 473 -16.87 2.46 6.26
N SER A 474 -18.04 3.01 5.97
CA SER A 474 -18.68 2.97 4.65
C SER A 474 -18.11 4.00 3.67
N VAL A 475 -18.41 3.79 2.39
CA VAL A 475 -18.17 4.72 1.28
C VAL A 475 -19.51 5.28 0.78
N ASP A 476 -19.47 6.34 -0.03
CA ASP A 476 -20.66 6.93 -0.67
C ASP A 476 -21.17 6.11 -1.88
N ARG A 477 -20.83 4.82 -1.95
CA ARG A 477 -21.28 3.87 -2.98
C ARG A 477 -22.17 2.79 -2.37
N THR A 478 -23.33 2.57 -3.00
CA THR A 478 -24.23 1.43 -2.72
C THR A 478 -24.51 0.62 -3.99
N PHE A 479 -25.16 -0.52 -3.82
CA PHE A 479 -25.66 -1.38 -4.90
C PHE A 479 -27.19 -1.51 -4.78
N LEU A 480 -27.87 -0.38 -4.96
CA LEU A 480 -29.26 -0.13 -4.59
C LEU A 480 -30.23 -1.11 -5.25
N SER A 481 -31.03 -1.76 -4.41
CA SER A 481 -32.27 -2.47 -4.74
C SER A 481 -33.44 -1.71 -4.10
N PRO A 482 -34.68 -1.79 -4.61
CA PRO A 482 -35.85 -1.45 -3.80
C PRO A 482 -35.78 -2.16 -2.45
N PHE A 483 -36.00 -1.41 -1.37
CA PHE A 483 -35.91 -1.83 0.04
C PHE A 483 -34.57 -2.44 0.51
N GLY A 484 -33.48 -2.34 -0.25
CA GLY A 484 -32.23 -3.03 0.10
C GLY A 484 -31.03 -2.81 -0.80
N GLN A 485 -30.10 -3.76 -0.78
CA GLN A 485 -28.85 -3.72 -1.54
C GLN A 485 -28.46 -5.12 -2.04
N THR A 486 -27.93 -5.22 -3.27
CA THR A 486 -27.39 -6.48 -3.79
C THR A 486 -26.34 -6.30 -4.89
N VAL A 487 -25.31 -7.15 -4.86
CA VAL A 487 -24.34 -7.35 -5.95
C VAL A 487 -24.54 -8.69 -6.67
N THR A 488 -25.71 -9.31 -6.47
CA THR A 488 -26.04 -10.59 -7.09
C THR A 488 -26.50 -10.37 -8.54
N PRO A 489 -25.88 -11.00 -9.55
CA PRO A 489 -26.17 -10.74 -10.97
C PRO A 489 -27.47 -11.40 -11.47
N TYR A 490 -27.98 -12.39 -10.73
CA TYR A 490 -29.10 -13.22 -11.16
C TYR A 490 -30.43 -12.46 -11.15
N LYS A 491 -31.26 -12.71 -12.16
CA LYS A 491 -32.54 -12.03 -12.38
C LYS A 491 -33.68 -13.05 -12.28
N LEU A 492 -34.73 -12.72 -11.54
CA LEU A 492 -35.98 -13.48 -11.57
C LEU A 492 -36.65 -13.36 -12.95
N LYS A 493 -37.47 -14.35 -13.33
CA LYS A 493 -38.41 -14.19 -14.45
C LYS A 493 -39.42 -13.09 -14.07
N LYS A 494 -39.87 -12.26 -15.02
CA LYS A 494 -40.77 -11.10 -14.81
C LYS A 494 -42.18 -11.50 -14.33
N LYS A 495 -42.28 -12.04 -13.11
CA LYS A 495 -43.53 -12.39 -12.41
C LYS A 495 -43.30 -12.32 -10.90
N MET A 496 -44.37 -12.16 -10.14
CA MET A 496 -44.32 -12.28 -8.68
C MET A 496 -44.17 -13.75 -8.25
N TYR A 497 -43.55 -13.97 -7.09
CA TYR A 497 -43.40 -15.27 -6.44
C TYR A 497 -43.94 -15.20 -4.99
N PRO A 498 -44.45 -16.30 -4.40
CA PRO A 498 -44.88 -16.30 -3.01
C PRO A 498 -43.73 -15.94 -2.08
N LEU A 499 -43.98 -15.06 -1.12
CA LEU A 499 -43.03 -14.65 -0.09
C LEU A 499 -43.34 -15.43 1.21
N VAL A 500 -42.33 -15.91 1.91
CA VAL A 500 -42.53 -16.65 3.18
C VAL A 500 -41.42 -16.35 4.19
N TYR A 501 -41.73 -16.32 5.48
CA TYR A 501 -40.72 -16.21 6.52
C TYR A 501 -40.18 -17.61 6.85
N ALA A 502 -38.85 -17.77 6.88
CA ALA A 502 -38.19 -19.06 7.07
C ALA A 502 -38.72 -19.93 8.24
N LYS A 503 -39.26 -19.31 9.31
CA LYS A 503 -39.94 -20.00 10.43
C LYS A 503 -41.23 -20.78 10.05
N GLU A 504 -41.74 -20.63 8.83
CA GLU A 504 -42.96 -21.28 8.33
C GLU A 504 -42.64 -22.46 7.40
N VAL A 505 -41.39 -22.59 6.93
CA VAL A 505 -40.93 -23.62 5.97
C VAL A 505 -39.84 -24.53 6.57
N ILE A 506 -39.90 -24.73 7.88
CA ILE A 506 -38.89 -25.45 8.68
C ILE A 506 -38.90 -26.96 8.35
N ASN A 507 -37.69 -27.53 8.33
CA ASN A 507 -37.44 -28.96 8.47
C ASN A 507 -37.89 -29.45 9.87
N SER A 508 -38.54 -30.62 9.99
CA SER A 508 -39.20 -31.05 11.23
C SER A 508 -38.29 -31.12 12.46
N ASN A 509 -36.99 -31.36 12.24
CA ASN A 509 -36.03 -31.67 13.30
C ASN A 509 -35.27 -30.42 13.80
N VAL A 510 -35.73 -29.21 13.46
CA VAL A 510 -35.01 -27.95 13.73
C VAL A 510 -35.91 -26.90 14.40
N THR A 511 -35.35 -26.15 15.37
CA THR A 511 -36.10 -25.13 16.11
C THR A 511 -36.42 -23.89 15.26
N LYS A 512 -37.51 -23.19 15.61
CA LYS A 512 -37.94 -21.94 14.95
C LYS A 512 -36.85 -20.86 14.96
N ASP A 513 -36.03 -20.80 16.02
CA ASP A 513 -34.96 -19.81 16.18
C ASP A 513 -33.68 -20.10 15.39
N LEU A 514 -33.42 -21.36 15.04
CA LEU A 514 -32.37 -21.71 14.09
C LEU A 514 -32.87 -21.54 12.65
N ALA A 515 -34.07 -22.05 12.34
CA ALA A 515 -34.61 -22.00 10.98
C ALA A 515 -34.94 -20.57 10.50
N ARG A 516 -35.32 -19.62 11.38
CA ARG A 516 -35.46 -18.21 11.00
C ARG A 516 -34.17 -17.57 10.45
N GLN A 517 -33.02 -18.21 10.67
CA GLN A 517 -31.70 -17.77 10.22
C GLN A 517 -31.23 -18.50 8.95
N CYS A 518 -32.00 -19.45 8.41
CA CYS A 518 -31.68 -20.20 7.19
C CYS A 518 -30.29 -20.86 7.22
N LEU A 519 -29.95 -21.55 8.31
CA LEU A 519 -28.74 -22.36 8.40
C LEU A 519 -28.82 -23.59 7.46
N PRO A 520 -27.69 -24.15 6.99
CA PRO A 520 -27.68 -25.38 6.20
C PRO A 520 -28.54 -26.50 6.81
N GLY A 521 -29.40 -27.11 6.00
CA GLY A 521 -30.33 -28.18 6.41
C GLY A 521 -31.55 -27.75 7.24
N SER A 522 -31.68 -26.47 7.62
CA SER A 522 -32.75 -26.00 8.49
C SER A 522 -34.13 -25.90 7.84
N LEU A 523 -34.21 -25.78 6.51
CA LEU A 523 -35.47 -25.65 5.78
C LEU A 523 -35.91 -26.94 5.07
N SER A 524 -37.21 -27.17 5.06
CA SER A 524 -37.86 -28.22 4.25
C SER A 524 -37.97 -27.74 2.80
N SER A 525 -37.28 -28.45 1.89
CA SER A 525 -37.34 -28.13 0.46
C SER A 525 -38.77 -28.22 -0.09
N GLU A 526 -39.56 -29.21 0.34
CA GLU A 526 -40.99 -29.34 -0.02
C GLU A 526 -41.78 -28.06 0.31
N LYS A 527 -41.58 -27.50 1.51
CA LYS A 527 -42.30 -26.30 1.97
C LYS A 527 -41.76 -25.00 1.36
N ALA A 528 -40.47 -24.95 1.02
CA ALA A 528 -39.79 -23.74 0.56
C ALA A 528 -39.70 -23.59 -0.97
N LYS A 529 -39.70 -24.70 -1.73
CA LYS A 529 -39.49 -24.70 -3.20
C LYS A 529 -40.50 -23.81 -3.92
N GLY A 530 -40.00 -23.01 -4.86
CA GLY A 530 -40.82 -22.09 -5.66
C GLY A 530 -41.14 -20.74 -4.99
N LYS A 531 -40.63 -20.48 -3.80
CA LYS A 531 -40.93 -19.28 -2.99
C LYS A 531 -39.69 -18.40 -2.80
N ILE A 532 -39.92 -17.11 -2.54
CA ILE A 532 -38.90 -16.22 -2.00
C ILE A 532 -38.96 -16.32 -0.47
N VAL A 533 -37.83 -16.58 0.18
CA VAL A 533 -37.76 -16.72 1.64
C VAL A 533 -37.12 -15.47 2.25
N ILE A 534 -37.66 -14.95 3.36
CA ILE A 534 -36.91 -14.00 4.21
C ILE A 534 -36.20 -14.74 5.35
N CYS A 535 -34.90 -14.49 5.45
CA CYS A 535 -33.95 -15.07 6.41
C CYS A 535 -33.34 -13.96 7.26
N LEU A 536 -33.07 -14.20 8.55
CA LEU A 536 -32.40 -13.22 9.40
C LEU A 536 -30.90 -13.47 9.56
N ARG A 537 -30.12 -12.39 9.61
CA ARG A 537 -28.69 -12.38 10.00
C ARG A 537 -28.53 -12.86 11.45
N GLY A 538 -27.48 -13.63 11.72
CA GLY A 538 -27.23 -14.33 12.98
C GLY A 538 -26.05 -15.28 12.85
N HIS A 539 -26.14 -16.50 13.40
CA HIS A 539 -25.11 -17.54 13.28
C HIS A 539 -24.90 -17.99 11.82
N GLY A 540 -23.70 -18.50 11.50
CA GLY A 540 -23.31 -18.87 10.14
C GLY A 540 -23.16 -17.67 9.20
N THR A 541 -22.48 -17.84 8.08
CA THR A 541 -22.28 -16.75 7.12
C THR A 541 -23.58 -16.27 6.49
N ARG A 542 -23.49 -15.09 5.87
CA ARG A 542 -24.51 -14.56 4.97
C ARG A 542 -24.60 -15.37 3.66
N VAL A 543 -23.53 -16.05 3.26
CA VAL A 543 -23.42 -16.80 1.99
C VAL A 543 -23.92 -18.25 2.08
N GLU A 544 -23.61 -18.99 3.15
CA GLU A 544 -24.18 -20.33 3.42
C GLU A 544 -25.70 -20.30 3.44
N LYS A 545 -26.29 -19.21 3.96
CA LYS A 545 -27.75 -18.96 3.90
C LYS A 545 -28.24 -18.98 2.45
N GLY A 546 -27.50 -18.35 1.54
CA GLY A 546 -27.78 -18.41 0.11
C GLY A 546 -27.58 -19.80 -0.49
N GLY A 547 -26.64 -20.58 0.03
CA GLY A 547 -26.49 -22.02 -0.29
C GLY A 547 -27.71 -22.84 0.15
N GLU A 548 -28.19 -22.65 1.37
CA GLU A 548 -29.42 -23.28 1.88
C GLU A 548 -30.64 -22.84 1.04
N MET A 549 -30.73 -21.58 0.61
CA MET A 549 -31.82 -21.13 -0.27
C MET A 549 -31.71 -21.71 -1.68
N LYS A 550 -30.50 -21.92 -2.21
CA LYS A 550 -30.25 -22.67 -3.46
C LYS A 550 -30.73 -24.13 -3.34
N ARG A 551 -30.57 -24.76 -2.17
CA ARG A 551 -30.97 -26.14 -1.85
C ARG A 551 -32.47 -26.32 -1.55
N ALA A 552 -33.10 -25.34 -0.91
CA ALA A 552 -34.46 -25.48 -0.37
C ALA A 552 -35.52 -24.67 -1.14
N ALA A 553 -35.21 -23.46 -1.60
CA ALA A 553 -36.19 -22.53 -2.16
C ALA A 553 -36.11 -22.39 -3.70
N GLU A 554 -34.90 -22.54 -4.26
CA GLU A 554 -34.56 -22.49 -5.69
C GLU A 554 -34.80 -21.15 -6.41
N ILE A 555 -35.64 -20.26 -5.89
CA ILE A 555 -36.07 -19.02 -6.56
C ILE A 555 -35.28 -17.79 -6.15
N GLY A 556 -35.18 -17.51 -4.85
CA GLY A 556 -34.52 -16.29 -4.35
C GLY A 556 -34.77 -16.05 -2.87
N TYR A 557 -34.09 -15.06 -2.28
CA TYR A 557 -34.26 -14.77 -0.85
C TYR A 557 -33.92 -13.33 -0.44
N ILE A 558 -34.40 -12.96 0.75
CA ILE A 558 -34.19 -11.67 1.39
C ILE A 558 -33.38 -11.91 2.66
N LEU A 559 -32.20 -11.28 2.77
CA LEU A 559 -31.38 -11.34 3.98
C LEU A 559 -31.67 -10.11 4.85
N GLY A 560 -32.47 -10.31 5.88
CA GLY A 560 -32.83 -9.29 6.87
C GLY A 560 -31.75 -9.07 7.92
N ASN A 561 -31.34 -7.81 8.11
CA ASN A 561 -30.45 -7.44 9.21
C ASN A 561 -31.10 -7.64 10.59
N SER A 562 -30.25 -7.91 11.59
CA SER A 562 -30.65 -7.89 12.99
C SER A 562 -30.77 -6.44 13.52
N LYS A 563 -31.41 -6.27 14.69
CA LYS A 563 -31.47 -4.96 15.37
C LYS A 563 -30.09 -4.38 15.71
N THR A 564 -29.09 -5.22 15.98
CA THR A 564 -27.71 -4.77 16.28
C THR A 564 -26.90 -4.42 15.04
N ASN A 565 -27.29 -4.91 13.85
CA ASN A 565 -26.66 -4.55 12.58
C ASN A 565 -27.31 -3.35 11.88
N GLY A 566 -28.57 -3.03 12.21
CA GLY A 566 -29.24 -1.80 11.79
C GLY A 566 -29.25 -1.61 10.27
N ALA A 567 -28.65 -0.52 9.81
CA ALA A 567 -28.56 -0.09 8.42
C ALA A 567 -27.30 -0.55 7.65
N GLU A 568 -26.39 -1.32 8.27
CA GLU A 568 -25.22 -1.86 7.58
C GLU A 568 -25.62 -2.93 6.56
N LEU A 569 -25.67 -2.57 5.27
CA LEU A 569 -25.88 -3.53 4.19
C LEU A 569 -24.53 -3.96 3.61
N ALA A 570 -24.02 -5.11 4.08
CA ALA A 570 -22.92 -5.80 3.45
C ALA A 570 -23.37 -6.38 2.10
N ALA A 571 -22.54 -6.22 1.07
CA ALA A 571 -22.76 -6.75 -0.27
C ALA A 571 -22.09 -8.13 -0.40
N ASP A 572 -22.90 -9.16 -0.62
CA ASP A 572 -22.43 -10.51 -0.93
C ASP A 572 -22.96 -10.95 -2.32
N ALA A 573 -22.13 -11.65 -3.09
CA ALA A 573 -22.49 -12.14 -4.42
C ALA A 573 -23.18 -13.52 -4.34
N HIS A 574 -24.42 -13.59 -3.87
CA HIS A 574 -25.12 -14.85 -3.62
C HIS A 574 -25.34 -15.72 -4.88
N LEU A 575 -25.76 -16.98 -4.66
CA LEU A 575 -25.88 -18.04 -5.68
C LEU A 575 -27.22 -18.10 -6.43
N LEU A 576 -28.18 -17.26 -6.04
CA LEU A 576 -29.53 -17.12 -6.59
C LEU A 576 -30.03 -15.68 -6.34
N PRO A 577 -31.05 -15.17 -7.05
CA PRO A 577 -31.56 -13.80 -6.87
C PRO A 577 -31.82 -13.45 -5.41
N ALA A 578 -31.09 -12.45 -4.89
CA ALA A 578 -31.07 -12.15 -3.47
C ALA A 578 -30.88 -10.65 -3.21
N THR A 579 -31.36 -10.17 -2.06
CA THR A 579 -31.14 -8.79 -1.59
C THR A 579 -31.03 -8.71 -0.07
N ALA A 580 -30.08 -7.91 0.42
CA ALA A 580 -29.93 -7.60 1.84
C ALA A 580 -30.77 -6.36 2.21
N VAL A 581 -31.48 -6.40 3.33
CA VAL A 581 -32.42 -5.34 3.74
C VAL A 581 -32.20 -4.93 5.20
N ASP A 582 -32.41 -3.64 5.51
CA ASP A 582 -32.11 -3.10 6.83
C ASP A 582 -33.13 -3.53 7.89
N TYR A 583 -32.81 -3.37 9.17
CA TYR A 583 -33.72 -3.79 10.25
C TYR A 583 -35.11 -3.12 10.17
N LYS A 584 -35.22 -1.88 9.68
CA LYS A 584 -36.53 -1.21 9.48
C LYS A 584 -37.34 -1.90 8.38
N SER A 585 -36.70 -2.21 7.26
CA SER A 585 -37.29 -2.95 6.13
C SER A 585 -37.67 -4.38 6.53
N VAL A 586 -36.90 -5.05 7.40
CA VAL A 586 -37.28 -6.35 7.99
C VAL A 586 -38.62 -6.26 8.72
N VAL A 587 -38.80 -5.25 9.59
CA VAL A 587 -40.07 -5.07 10.33
C VAL A 587 -41.23 -4.80 9.37
N GLN A 588 -41.03 -4.00 8.31
CA GLN A 588 -42.04 -3.75 7.29
C GLN A 588 -42.42 -5.03 6.53
N ILE A 589 -41.44 -5.79 6.04
CA ILE A 589 -41.66 -7.03 5.28
C ILE A 589 -42.33 -8.11 6.15
N LEU A 590 -41.89 -8.27 7.41
CA LEU A 590 -42.51 -9.21 8.36
C LEU A 590 -43.92 -8.80 8.79
N ASN A 591 -44.30 -7.54 8.65
CA ASN A 591 -45.69 -7.10 8.85
C ASN A 591 -46.53 -7.29 7.59
N TYR A 592 -45.98 -7.04 6.38
CA TYR A 592 -46.63 -7.37 5.11
C TYR A 592 -46.96 -8.87 4.98
N ILE A 593 -46.04 -9.76 5.40
CA ILE A 593 -46.28 -11.22 5.41
C ILE A 593 -47.47 -11.60 6.32
N LYS A 594 -47.76 -10.83 7.38
CA LYS A 594 -48.92 -11.05 8.27
C LYS A 594 -50.21 -10.43 7.76
N SER A 595 -50.14 -9.39 6.92
CA SER A 595 -51.32 -8.61 6.51
C SER A 595 -52.09 -9.21 5.31
N THR A 596 -51.65 -10.35 4.78
CA THR A 596 -52.34 -11.07 3.69
C THR A 596 -52.09 -12.58 3.82
N LYS A 597 -53.06 -13.39 3.35
CA LYS A 597 -52.91 -14.85 3.25
C LYS A 597 -52.05 -15.30 2.07
N ALA A 598 -51.80 -14.40 1.11
CA ALA A 598 -50.98 -14.65 -0.07
C ALA A 598 -49.97 -13.50 -0.29
N PRO A 599 -48.95 -13.37 0.58
CA PRO A 599 -47.88 -12.41 0.39
C PRO A 599 -47.01 -12.81 -0.80
N MET A 600 -46.67 -11.83 -1.64
CA MET A 600 -45.96 -12.03 -2.91
C MET A 600 -44.82 -11.01 -3.03
N ALA A 601 -43.70 -11.41 -3.65
CA ALA A 601 -42.54 -10.54 -3.85
C ALA A 601 -41.89 -10.73 -5.24
N TYR A 602 -41.06 -9.75 -5.61
CA TYR A 602 -40.14 -9.80 -6.74
C TYR A 602 -38.87 -9.04 -6.38
N ILE A 603 -37.72 -9.72 -6.39
CA ILE A 603 -36.41 -9.09 -6.17
C ILE A 603 -35.96 -8.44 -7.49
N VAL A 604 -35.85 -7.11 -7.48
CA VAL A 604 -35.30 -6.34 -8.59
C VAL A 604 -33.77 -6.39 -8.50
N PRO A 605 -33.03 -6.59 -9.61
CA PRO A 605 -31.56 -6.55 -9.60
C PRO A 605 -31.04 -5.19 -9.14
N GLY A 606 -29.95 -5.20 -8.36
CA GLY A 606 -29.31 -3.99 -7.85
C GLY A 606 -28.70 -3.12 -8.96
N LYS A 607 -28.36 -1.88 -8.62
CA LYS A 607 -27.55 -0.97 -9.46
C LYS A 607 -26.48 -0.27 -8.63
N THR A 608 -25.28 -0.11 -9.17
CA THR A 608 -24.26 0.76 -8.55
C THR A 608 -24.77 2.20 -8.53
N VAL A 609 -24.78 2.83 -7.36
CA VAL A 609 -25.12 4.26 -7.17
C VAL A 609 -24.02 4.90 -6.34
N LEU A 610 -23.58 6.10 -6.73
CA LEU A 610 -22.54 6.90 -6.08
C LEU A 610 -23.15 8.10 -5.34
N HIS A 611 -22.35 8.77 -4.52
CA HIS A 611 -22.72 9.97 -3.74
C HIS A 611 -23.91 9.76 -2.79
N THR A 612 -24.09 8.54 -2.29
CA THR A 612 -25.12 8.22 -1.30
C THR A 612 -24.82 8.81 0.06
N LYS A 613 -25.88 9.17 0.79
CA LYS A 613 -25.82 9.93 2.05
C LYS A 613 -26.60 9.20 3.15
N PRO A 614 -26.13 9.23 4.42
CA PRO A 614 -24.82 9.73 4.86
C PRO A 614 -23.69 8.72 4.58
N ALA A 615 -22.49 9.21 4.28
CA ALA A 615 -21.25 8.43 4.26
C ALA A 615 -20.02 9.33 4.55
N PRO A 616 -18.98 8.85 5.26
CA PRO A 616 -18.92 7.57 5.96
C PRO A 616 -19.84 7.48 7.19
N TYR A 617 -20.26 6.26 7.49
CA TYR A 617 -20.76 5.80 8.79
C TYR A 617 -19.94 4.57 9.22
N MET A 618 -19.92 4.24 10.51
CA MET A 618 -19.18 3.10 11.06
C MET A 618 -19.89 1.78 10.76
N ALA A 619 -19.17 0.78 10.25
CA ALA A 619 -19.70 -0.56 10.07
C ALA A 619 -20.12 -1.15 11.42
N SER A 620 -21.25 -1.87 11.47
CA SER A 620 -21.70 -2.59 12.67
C SER A 620 -20.67 -3.64 13.10
N PHE A 621 -20.06 -4.35 12.13
CA PHE A 621 -19.07 -5.37 12.43
C PHE A 621 -17.75 -4.80 12.95
N THR A 622 -17.45 -3.49 12.82
CA THR A 622 -16.13 -2.98 13.23
C THR A 622 -15.93 -3.24 14.72
N SER A 623 -14.87 -3.96 15.07
CA SER A 623 -14.53 -4.16 16.48
C SER A 623 -14.27 -2.80 17.16
N ARG A 624 -14.71 -2.69 18.41
CA ARG A 624 -14.75 -1.44 19.18
C ARG A 624 -13.92 -1.53 20.45
N GLY A 625 -13.36 -0.40 20.85
CA GLY A 625 -12.62 -0.23 22.10
C GLY A 625 -13.50 -0.23 23.37
N PRO A 626 -12.92 0.13 24.53
CA PRO A 626 -11.49 0.39 24.75
C PRO A 626 -10.65 -0.88 24.56
N SER A 627 -9.31 -0.72 24.56
CA SER A 627 -8.40 -1.86 24.64
C SER A 627 -8.58 -2.61 25.97
N ALA A 628 -8.74 -3.93 25.92
CA ALA A 628 -8.78 -4.77 27.13
C ALA A 628 -7.40 -4.93 27.78
N VAL A 629 -6.32 -4.83 27.00
CA VAL A 629 -4.93 -5.07 27.43
C VAL A 629 -4.27 -3.79 27.96
N ALA A 630 -4.61 -2.64 27.36
CA ALA A 630 -4.02 -1.34 27.70
C ALA A 630 -5.09 -0.24 27.61
N PRO A 631 -6.03 -0.16 28.57
CA PRO A 631 -7.19 0.74 28.50
C PRO A 631 -6.84 2.23 28.60
N ASP A 632 -5.62 2.58 29.03
CA ASP A 632 -5.05 3.94 28.98
C ASP A 632 -4.63 4.38 27.56
N ILE A 633 -4.69 3.48 26.57
CA ILE A 633 -4.42 3.77 25.15
C ILE A 633 -5.71 3.60 24.35
N LEU A 634 -6.17 4.71 23.75
CA LEU A 634 -7.39 4.75 22.96
C LEU A 634 -7.20 3.97 21.65
N LYS A 635 -8.07 2.98 21.42
CA LYS A 635 -8.13 2.16 20.19
C LYS A 635 -9.58 2.06 19.70
N PRO A 636 -9.83 1.90 18.38
CA PRO A 636 -8.86 1.88 17.29
C PRO A 636 -8.20 3.27 17.13
N ASP A 637 -7.12 3.36 16.36
CA ASP A 637 -6.43 4.63 16.13
C ASP A 637 -7.20 5.52 15.13
N ILE A 638 -7.81 4.90 14.13
CA ILE A 638 -8.36 5.58 12.95
C ILE A 638 -9.40 4.68 12.26
N THR A 639 -10.31 5.24 11.46
CA THR A 639 -11.18 4.46 10.57
C THR A 639 -10.93 4.80 9.09
N ALA A 640 -11.09 3.81 8.22
CA ALA A 640 -10.94 3.96 6.78
C ALA A 640 -11.98 3.08 6.03
N PRO A 641 -12.14 3.24 4.70
CA PRO A 641 -13.09 2.46 3.91
C PRO A 641 -12.90 0.94 4.07
N GLY A 642 -13.90 0.26 4.65
CA GLY A 642 -13.86 -1.18 4.93
C GLY A 642 -15.17 -1.93 4.65
N LEU A 643 -16.27 -1.23 4.34
CA LEU A 643 -17.53 -1.82 3.91
C LEU A 643 -17.67 -1.73 2.38
N ASN A 644 -18.00 -2.86 1.75
CA ASN A 644 -18.33 -2.98 0.31
C ASN A 644 -17.21 -2.53 -0.64
N ILE A 645 -15.98 -2.99 -0.40
CA ILE A 645 -14.76 -2.62 -1.14
C ILE A 645 -14.52 -3.59 -2.31
N LEU A 646 -14.40 -3.03 -3.52
CA LEU A 646 -13.98 -3.73 -4.74
C LEU A 646 -12.45 -3.77 -4.80
N ALA A 647 -11.86 -4.95 -4.93
CA ALA A 647 -10.45 -5.12 -5.26
C ALA A 647 -10.23 -6.48 -5.97
N ALA A 648 -8.99 -6.78 -6.37
CA ALA A 648 -8.68 -7.98 -7.14
C ALA A 648 -8.87 -9.27 -6.32
N TRP A 649 -9.01 -10.39 -7.01
CA TRP A 649 -9.31 -11.71 -6.45
C TRP A 649 -8.43 -12.79 -7.09
N SER A 650 -8.17 -13.88 -6.37
CA SER A 650 -7.08 -14.83 -6.72
C SER A 650 -7.40 -15.79 -7.88
N GLY A 651 -8.65 -15.82 -8.36
CA GLY A 651 -9.16 -16.79 -9.34
C GLY A 651 -9.33 -18.22 -8.79
N GLY A 652 -8.38 -18.70 -7.96
CA GLY A 652 -8.42 -20.00 -7.27
C GLY A 652 -9.37 -20.08 -6.06
N SER A 653 -10.33 -19.17 -5.97
CA SER A 653 -11.34 -19.07 -4.91
C SER A 653 -12.57 -18.33 -5.45
N SER A 654 -13.76 -18.75 -5.06
CA SER A 654 -15.02 -18.21 -5.57
C SER A 654 -15.46 -16.93 -4.84
N PRO A 655 -16.40 -16.12 -5.40
CA PRO A 655 -16.88 -14.90 -4.76
C PRO A 655 -17.46 -15.11 -3.36
N THR A 656 -18.04 -16.29 -3.10
CA THR A 656 -18.61 -16.65 -1.78
C THR A 656 -17.74 -17.59 -0.96
N LYS A 657 -16.66 -18.14 -1.53
CA LYS A 657 -15.82 -19.21 -0.98
C LYS A 657 -16.50 -20.56 -0.71
N LEU A 658 -17.81 -20.70 -0.95
CA LEU A 658 -18.53 -21.97 -0.84
C LEU A 658 -18.05 -22.99 -1.89
N ASP A 659 -17.92 -24.26 -1.51
CA ASP A 659 -17.61 -25.37 -2.42
C ASP A 659 -18.67 -25.55 -3.54
N ILE A 660 -19.92 -25.11 -3.29
CA ILE A 660 -21.03 -25.14 -4.26
C ILE A 660 -21.07 -23.91 -5.20
N ASP A 661 -20.01 -23.10 -5.21
CA ASP A 661 -19.85 -21.88 -6.00
C ASP A 661 -18.67 -21.97 -6.98
N ASN A 662 -18.92 -22.55 -8.17
CA ASN A 662 -17.90 -22.72 -9.21
C ASN A 662 -17.60 -21.44 -10.01
N ARG A 663 -17.98 -20.25 -9.51
CA ARG A 663 -17.73 -18.98 -10.23
C ARG A 663 -16.30 -18.50 -10.00
N VAL A 664 -15.60 -18.17 -11.07
CA VAL A 664 -14.29 -17.49 -11.06
C VAL A 664 -14.50 -15.99 -11.31
N VAL A 665 -13.78 -15.14 -10.59
CA VAL A 665 -13.76 -13.68 -10.80
C VAL A 665 -12.34 -13.14 -10.62
N GLU A 666 -11.99 -12.10 -11.38
CA GLU A 666 -10.75 -11.34 -11.22
C GLU A 666 -10.87 -10.25 -10.14
N TYR A 667 -12.09 -9.80 -9.85
CA TYR A 667 -12.39 -8.75 -8.87
C TYR A 667 -13.62 -9.12 -8.04
N ASN A 668 -13.56 -8.88 -6.73
CA ASN A 668 -14.63 -9.20 -5.78
C ASN A 668 -14.94 -8.02 -4.86
N ILE A 669 -16.18 -7.96 -4.36
CA ILE A 669 -16.63 -7.01 -3.35
C ILE A 669 -16.76 -7.75 -2.03
N ILE A 670 -15.95 -7.36 -1.04
CA ILE A 670 -16.02 -7.88 0.33
C ILE A 670 -15.95 -6.74 1.36
N SER A 671 -16.17 -7.08 2.63
CA SER A 671 -16.22 -6.14 3.75
C SER A 671 -15.47 -6.68 4.96
N GLY A 672 -14.73 -5.81 5.64
CA GLY A 672 -13.99 -6.11 6.87
C GLY A 672 -13.05 -4.96 7.25
N THR A 673 -12.57 -4.94 8.49
CA THR A 673 -11.41 -4.10 8.87
C THR A 673 -10.14 -4.53 8.14
N SER A 674 -10.10 -5.78 7.66
CA SER A 674 -9.13 -6.26 6.67
C SER A 674 -9.11 -5.44 5.37
N MET A 675 -10.19 -4.74 4.99
CA MET A 675 -10.21 -3.88 3.81
C MET A 675 -9.86 -2.43 4.14
N SER A 676 -10.03 -1.99 5.39
CA SER A 676 -9.66 -0.63 5.82
C SER A 676 -8.18 -0.50 6.20
N CYS A 677 -7.59 -1.54 6.81
CA CYS A 677 -6.14 -1.64 7.05
C CYS A 677 -5.29 -1.33 5.80
N PRO A 678 -5.48 -1.98 4.63
CA PRO A 678 -4.69 -1.70 3.43
C PRO A 678 -4.89 -0.31 2.84
N HIS A 679 -6.05 0.35 3.02
CA HIS A 679 -6.19 1.77 2.65
C HIS A 679 -5.21 2.66 3.45
N VAL A 680 -5.07 2.39 4.75
CA VAL A 680 -4.08 3.08 5.60
C VAL A 680 -2.66 2.65 5.24
N GLY A 681 -2.39 1.36 5.00
CA GLY A 681 -1.08 0.87 4.56
C GLY A 681 -0.59 1.54 3.26
N GLY A 682 -1.47 1.69 2.26
CA GLY A 682 -1.18 2.43 1.04
C GLY A 682 -0.87 3.91 1.29
N ALA A 683 -1.64 4.56 2.16
CA ALA A 683 -1.37 5.94 2.55
C ALA A 683 -0.05 6.11 3.30
N VAL A 684 0.29 5.20 4.22
CA VAL A 684 1.58 5.15 4.93
C VAL A 684 2.73 5.04 3.93
N ALA A 685 2.61 4.24 2.87
CA ALA A 685 3.65 4.13 1.86
C ALA A 685 3.85 5.42 1.05
N LEU A 686 2.78 6.16 0.75
CA LEU A 686 2.90 7.51 0.18
C LEU A 686 3.55 8.49 1.16
N LEU A 687 3.22 8.40 2.45
CA LEU A 687 3.78 9.27 3.49
C LEU A 687 5.27 8.99 3.75
N LYS A 688 5.72 7.73 3.69
CA LYS A 688 7.15 7.38 3.67
C LYS A 688 7.87 7.90 2.43
N ALA A 689 7.20 7.95 1.27
CA ALA A 689 7.79 8.52 0.05
C ALA A 689 7.92 10.06 0.09
N ILE A 690 6.96 10.75 0.73
CA ILE A 690 6.99 12.22 0.92
C ILE A 690 7.95 12.60 2.06
N HIS A 691 7.94 11.84 3.16
CA HIS A 691 8.71 12.10 4.37
C HIS A 691 9.57 10.89 4.80
N PRO A 692 10.65 10.55 4.08
CA PRO A 692 11.44 9.32 4.35
C PRO A 692 12.05 9.24 5.75
N THR A 693 12.31 10.39 6.37
CA THR A 693 12.94 10.50 7.69
C THR A 693 11.96 10.40 8.87
N TRP A 694 10.64 10.39 8.64
CA TRP A 694 9.67 10.32 9.73
C TRP A 694 9.70 8.97 10.45
N SER A 695 9.54 9.04 11.78
CA SER A 695 9.35 7.88 12.64
C SER A 695 8.00 7.20 12.38
N SER A 696 7.85 5.93 12.73
CA SER A 696 6.55 5.25 12.68
C SER A 696 5.51 5.92 13.58
N ALA A 697 5.93 6.48 14.71
CA ALA A 697 5.11 7.31 15.59
C ALA A 697 4.66 8.62 14.92
N ALA A 698 5.56 9.33 14.23
CA ALA A 698 5.22 10.57 13.53
C ALA A 698 4.19 10.34 12.42
N ILE A 699 4.32 9.24 11.66
CA ILE A 699 3.34 8.87 10.62
C ILE A 699 2.00 8.47 11.25
N ARG A 700 2.00 7.67 12.33
CA ARG A 700 0.78 7.34 13.10
C ARG A 700 0.11 8.61 13.63
N SER A 701 0.89 9.54 14.19
CA SER A 701 0.40 10.84 14.64
C SER A 701 -0.26 11.62 13.51
N ALA A 702 0.43 11.84 12.40
CA ALA A 702 -0.09 12.63 11.27
C ALA A 702 -1.40 12.04 10.72
N LEU A 703 -1.51 10.71 10.65
CA LEU A 703 -2.74 10.03 10.23
C LEU A 703 -3.91 10.34 11.17
N ILE A 704 -3.69 10.22 12.49
CA ILE A 704 -4.72 10.39 13.53
C ILE A 704 -5.13 11.86 13.67
N THR A 705 -4.17 12.79 13.67
CA THR A 705 -4.42 14.22 13.95
C THR A 705 -5.06 14.98 12.78
N SER A 706 -4.90 14.50 11.54
CA SER A 706 -5.44 15.11 10.31
C SER A 706 -6.80 14.56 9.86
N THR A 707 -7.50 13.79 10.72
CA THR A 707 -8.74 13.07 10.38
C THR A 707 -9.97 13.96 10.12
N GLY A 708 -10.99 13.36 9.51
CA GLY A 708 -12.34 13.92 9.39
C GLY A 708 -13.32 13.31 10.40
N LEU A 709 -14.20 14.13 10.96
CA LEU A 709 -15.26 13.72 11.91
C LEU A 709 -16.66 13.82 11.31
N GLN A 710 -16.77 14.32 10.09
CA GLN A 710 -18.03 14.59 9.40
C GLN A 710 -18.25 13.64 8.24
N ASN A 711 -19.52 13.38 7.97
CA ASN A 711 -20.00 12.70 6.78
C ASN A 711 -20.21 13.68 5.60
N ASN A 712 -20.61 13.17 4.44
CA ASN A 712 -20.91 13.92 3.22
C ASN A 712 -22.22 14.75 3.25
N VAL A 713 -22.83 14.95 4.43
CA VAL A 713 -23.83 16.00 4.69
C VAL A 713 -23.39 17.01 5.75
N GLY A 714 -22.17 16.92 6.27
CA GLY A 714 -21.60 17.85 7.26
C GLY A 714 -21.97 17.51 8.73
N GLU A 715 -22.79 16.49 8.94
CA GLU A 715 -23.10 15.95 10.26
C GLU A 715 -21.96 15.05 10.77
N GLN A 716 -21.96 14.72 12.05
CA GLN A 716 -20.96 13.82 12.63
C GLN A 716 -21.09 12.39 12.05
N ILE A 717 -19.97 11.66 11.99
CA ILE A 717 -19.98 10.23 11.65
C ILE A 717 -20.89 9.48 12.62
N THR A 718 -21.81 8.70 12.07
CA THR A 718 -22.76 7.86 12.83
C THR A 718 -22.33 6.39 12.85
N ASP A 719 -22.91 5.61 13.74
CA ASP A 719 -22.85 4.14 13.69
C ASP A 719 -23.99 3.56 12.84
N ALA A 720 -23.93 2.25 12.57
CA ALA A 720 -24.93 1.55 11.77
C ALA A 720 -26.37 1.57 12.35
N SER A 721 -26.58 2.04 13.59
CA SER A 721 -27.93 2.27 14.15
C SER A 721 -28.46 3.69 13.86
N GLY A 722 -27.62 4.58 13.33
CA GLY A 722 -27.93 5.99 13.08
C GLY A 722 -27.64 6.91 14.27
N LYS A 723 -26.99 6.43 15.33
CA LYS A 723 -26.53 7.25 16.46
C LYS A 723 -25.18 7.89 16.13
N PRO A 724 -24.80 9.03 16.75
CA PRO A 724 -23.42 9.52 16.67
C PRO A 724 -22.43 8.43 17.09
N ALA A 725 -21.37 8.24 16.31
CA ALA A 725 -20.29 7.34 16.68
C ALA A 725 -19.35 8.01 17.69
N ASP A 726 -18.54 7.19 18.37
CA ASP A 726 -17.59 7.64 19.39
C ASP A 726 -16.13 7.25 19.03
N PRO A 727 -15.12 7.81 19.72
CA PRO A 727 -13.71 7.48 19.53
C PRO A 727 -13.33 5.99 19.71
N PHE A 728 -14.06 5.16 20.45
CA PHE A 728 -13.81 3.72 20.48
C PHE A 728 -14.36 2.98 19.25
N GLN A 729 -15.04 3.69 18.35
CA GLN A 729 -15.40 3.19 17.02
C GLN A 729 -14.46 3.74 15.93
N PHE A 730 -14.17 5.04 15.93
CA PHE A 730 -13.42 5.70 14.83
C PHE A 730 -12.00 6.16 15.19
N GLY A 731 -11.58 6.09 16.45
CA GLY A 731 -10.28 6.60 16.91
C GLY A 731 -10.17 8.12 16.85
N GLY A 732 -9.20 8.61 16.08
CA GLY A 732 -9.11 10.03 15.70
C GLY A 732 -10.29 10.50 14.85
N GLY A 733 -10.74 9.66 13.91
CA GLY A 733 -11.77 9.94 12.90
C GLY A 733 -11.53 9.16 11.60
N HIS A 734 -12.26 9.51 10.54
CA HIS A 734 -12.05 8.93 9.20
C HIS A 734 -10.80 9.53 8.54
N PHE A 735 -9.98 8.67 7.92
CA PHE A 735 -8.67 9.05 7.39
C PHE A 735 -8.75 10.03 6.20
N ARG A 736 -7.76 10.94 6.08
CA ARG A 736 -7.70 11.98 5.04
C ARG A 736 -6.28 12.12 4.47
N PRO A 737 -5.89 11.34 3.45
CA PRO A 737 -4.50 11.23 3.02
C PRO A 737 -3.87 12.58 2.64
N SER A 738 -4.61 13.44 1.93
CA SER A 738 -4.15 14.76 1.50
C SER A 738 -3.92 15.76 2.63
N LYS A 739 -4.57 15.60 3.79
CA LYS A 739 -4.31 16.40 5.00
C LYS A 739 -3.26 15.76 5.92
N THR A 740 -2.96 14.48 5.75
CA THR A 740 -1.88 13.81 6.48
C THR A 740 -0.49 14.15 5.93
N ALA A 741 -0.40 14.56 4.65
CA ALA A 741 0.85 14.93 4.01
C ALA A 741 1.51 16.20 4.60
N ASP A 742 0.73 17.13 5.17
CA ASP A 742 1.24 18.23 6.00
C ASP A 742 0.34 18.42 7.24
N PRO A 743 0.72 17.82 8.39
CA PRO A 743 -0.02 17.91 9.63
C PRO A 743 0.39 19.10 10.50
N GLY A 744 1.41 19.88 10.11
CA GLY A 744 2.03 20.91 10.95
C GLY A 744 2.87 20.34 12.11
N LEU A 745 2.26 19.61 13.06
CA LEU A 745 2.93 19.01 14.22
C LEU A 745 2.65 17.50 14.34
N VAL A 746 3.58 16.77 14.98
CA VAL A 746 3.44 15.34 15.30
C VAL A 746 3.83 14.99 16.74
N TYR A 747 3.12 14.01 17.31
CA TYR A 747 3.47 13.31 18.55
C TYR A 747 4.49 12.21 18.23
N ASP A 748 5.76 12.52 18.43
CA ASP A 748 6.89 11.64 18.09
C ASP A 748 7.34 10.79 19.30
N ALA A 749 7.53 9.49 19.06
CA ALA A 749 7.90 8.48 20.06
C ALA A 749 8.89 7.48 19.45
N SER A 750 9.94 7.17 20.22
CA SER A 750 11.02 6.26 19.87
C SER A 750 10.75 4.83 20.37
N TYR A 751 11.58 3.87 19.93
CA TYR A 751 11.58 2.51 20.46
C TYR A 751 11.68 2.48 22.00
N GLN A 752 12.51 3.37 22.57
CA GLN A 752 12.71 3.53 24.01
C GLN A 752 11.43 3.96 24.75
N ASP A 753 10.62 4.85 24.15
CA ASP A 753 9.37 5.31 24.76
C ASP A 753 8.35 4.16 24.86
N TYR A 754 8.35 3.19 23.93
CA TYR A 754 7.50 1.99 24.00
C TYR A 754 8.00 0.95 25.02
N LEU A 755 9.31 0.79 25.17
CA LEU A 755 9.85 -0.08 26.23
C LEU A 755 9.56 0.48 27.64
N LEU A 756 9.62 1.80 27.81
CA LEU A 756 9.20 2.44 29.07
C LEU A 756 7.70 2.27 29.34
N PHE A 757 6.85 2.32 28.30
CA PHE A 757 5.43 1.98 28.39
C PHE A 757 5.20 0.51 28.79
N LEU A 758 6.00 -0.42 28.27
CA LEU A 758 5.91 -1.85 28.63
C LEU A 758 6.27 -2.09 30.10
N CYS A 759 7.37 -1.50 30.59
CA CYS A 759 7.72 -1.51 32.02
C CYS A 759 6.58 -0.91 32.89
N ALA A 760 6.00 0.21 32.45
CA ALA A 760 4.86 0.84 33.13
C ALA A 760 3.58 -0.03 33.12
N SER A 761 3.53 -1.04 32.25
CA SER A 761 2.42 -2.00 32.10
C SER A 761 2.76 -3.38 32.68
N GLY A 762 3.90 -3.54 33.37
CA GLY A 762 4.31 -4.80 34.01
C GLY A 762 4.97 -5.83 33.09
N VAL A 763 5.42 -5.45 31.90
CA VAL A 763 6.08 -6.35 30.93
C VAL A 763 7.54 -5.94 30.73
N GLU A 764 8.49 -6.78 31.15
CA GLU A 764 9.92 -6.41 31.20
C GLU A 764 10.81 -7.16 30.19
N ASP A 765 10.45 -8.40 29.80
CA ASP A 765 11.35 -9.33 29.07
C ASP A 765 11.40 -9.19 27.54
N LEU A 766 10.59 -8.29 26.94
CA LEU A 766 10.47 -8.17 25.47
C LEU A 766 11.72 -7.63 24.75
N ASP A 767 12.61 -6.93 25.46
CA ASP A 767 13.97 -6.67 24.98
C ASP A 767 14.96 -6.84 26.13
N LYS A 768 15.57 -8.03 26.19
CA LYS A 768 16.54 -8.42 27.23
C LYS A 768 17.82 -7.57 27.27
N SER A 769 18.04 -6.69 26.28
CA SER A 769 19.13 -5.71 26.31
C SER A 769 18.75 -4.43 27.07
N PHE A 770 17.45 -4.17 27.24
CA PHE A 770 16.93 -3.08 28.07
C PHE A 770 16.63 -3.57 29.50
N LYS A 771 16.61 -2.63 30.45
CA LYS A 771 16.25 -2.89 31.85
C LYS A 771 15.29 -1.81 32.32
N CYS A 772 14.15 -2.22 32.86
CA CYS A 772 13.16 -1.31 33.40
C CYS A 772 13.76 -0.42 34.50
N PRO A 773 13.64 0.92 34.44
CA PRO A 773 14.23 1.78 35.45
C PRO A 773 13.48 1.65 36.78
N LYS A 774 14.20 1.76 37.91
CA LYS A 774 13.60 1.72 39.26
C LYS A 774 12.55 2.81 39.55
N LYS A 775 12.41 3.81 38.68
CA LYS A 775 11.38 4.83 38.76
C LYS A 775 10.11 4.30 38.09
N SER A 776 8.99 4.31 38.81
CA SER A 776 7.67 4.04 38.20
C SER A 776 7.29 5.13 37.18
N TYR A 777 6.73 4.72 36.05
CA TYR A 777 6.19 5.56 34.97
C TYR A 777 4.69 5.25 34.81
N SER A 778 3.90 6.18 34.28
CA SER A 778 2.51 5.87 33.89
C SER A 778 2.45 5.40 32.44
N PRO A 779 1.65 4.37 32.09
CA PRO A 779 1.33 4.06 30.69
C PRO A 779 0.74 5.27 29.93
N ARG A 780 0.10 6.20 30.66
CA ARG A 780 -0.45 7.46 30.13
C ARG A 780 0.61 8.42 29.60
N ASP A 781 1.84 8.34 30.09
CA ASP A 781 2.95 9.24 29.71
C ASP A 781 3.55 8.91 28.33
N LEU A 782 3.21 7.76 27.74
CA LEU A 782 3.55 7.46 26.34
C LEU A 782 3.04 8.60 25.45
N ASN A 783 3.93 9.15 24.62
CA ASN A 783 3.65 10.35 23.82
C ASN A 783 2.71 10.06 22.64
N TYR A 784 1.43 9.87 22.94
CA TYR A 784 0.42 9.37 22.02
C TYR A 784 -0.52 10.49 21.53
N PRO A 785 -0.97 10.48 20.26
CA PRO A 785 -1.92 11.43 19.66
C PRO A 785 -3.38 11.32 20.19
N SER A 786 -3.57 10.72 21.36
CA SER A 786 -4.86 10.63 22.06
C SER A 786 -4.63 10.53 23.58
N LEU A 787 -5.71 10.66 24.35
CA LEU A 787 -5.71 10.48 25.80
C LEU A 787 -6.89 9.59 26.20
N ALA A 788 -6.62 8.46 26.85
CA ALA A 788 -7.64 7.70 27.56
C ALA A 788 -7.32 7.67 29.06
N ILE A 789 -8.35 7.84 29.89
CA ILE A 789 -8.26 7.71 31.34
C ILE A 789 -9.37 6.72 31.77
N PRO A 790 -9.03 5.43 31.97
CA PRO A 790 -10.01 4.37 32.21
C PRO A 790 -10.57 4.34 33.64
N SER A 791 -10.00 5.13 34.53
CA SER A 791 -10.53 5.46 35.86
C SER A 791 -9.90 6.79 36.29
N LEU A 792 -10.73 7.83 36.44
CA LEU A 792 -10.33 9.11 37.02
C LEU A 792 -10.87 9.25 38.44
N ASN A 793 -9.98 9.20 39.42
CA ASN A 793 -10.25 9.67 40.77
C ASN A 793 -9.63 11.06 40.95
N GLY A 794 -10.44 12.08 41.26
CA GLY A 794 -9.99 13.46 41.48
C GLY A 794 -9.44 14.15 40.23
N THR A 795 -8.11 14.15 40.06
CA THR A 795 -7.37 14.90 39.02
C THR A 795 -6.18 14.10 38.51
N VAL A 796 -5.97 14.09 37.20
CA VAL A 796 -4.81 13.48 36.54
C VAL A 796 -4.20 14.47 35.57
N THR A 797 -2.89 14.70 35.69
CA THR A 797 -2.10 15.49 34.75
C THR A 797 -1.21 14.56 33.92
N VAL A 798 -1.20 14.75 32.60
CA VAL A 798 -0.44 13.93 31.65
C VAL A 798 0.46 14.83 30.80
N SER A 799 1.70 14.40 30.56
CA SER A 799 2.65 15.14 29.72
C SER A 799 2.60 14.70 28.26
N ARG A 800 2.77 15.65 27.33
CA ARG A 800 2.83 15.40 25.87
C ARG A 800 3.88 16.30 25.21
N ARG A 801 4.47 15.79 24.11
CA ARG A 801 5.59 16.41 23.40
C ARG A 801 5.32 16.47 21.89
N LEU A 802 5.15 17.68 21.36
CA LEU A 802 4.95 17.91 19.93
C LEU A 802 6.28 18.27 19.25
N THR A 803 6.44 17.78 18.03
CA THR A 803 7.56 18.11 17.12
C THR A 803 7.00 18.85 15.92
N ASN A 804 7.58 20.00 15.58
CA ASN A 804 7.21 20.72 14.36
C ASN A 804 7.74 20.00 13.12
N VAL A 805 6.88 19.72 12.16
CA VAL A 805 7.23 19.13 10.85
C VAL A 805 6.80 20.00 9.67
N GLY A 806 5.93 20.98 9.90
CA GLY A 806 5.63 22.06 8.95
C GLY A 806 6.65 23.21 9.02
N VAL A 807 6.19 24.41 8.66
CA VAL A 807 7.05 25.60 8.50
C VAL A 807 7.79 26.04 9.79
N PRO A 808 9.00 26.62 9.67
CA PRO A 808 9.70 27.24 10.81
C PRO A 808 9.02 28.54 11.26
N LYS A 809 9.32 28.99 12.48
CA LYS A 809 8.74 30.18 13.14
C LYS A 809 7.21 30.12 13.34
N SER A 810 6.63 28.93 13.37
CA SER A 810 5.20 28.71 13.62
C SER A 810 4.80 28.87 15.09
N VAL A 811 3.55 29.28 15.32
CA VAL A 811 2.95 29.46 16.65
C VAL A 811 1.57 28.80 16.65
N TYR A 812 1.34 27.92 17.63
CA TYR A 812 0.10 27.17 17.77
C TYR A 812 -0.60 27.53 19.08
N PHE A 813 -1.92 27.66 19.02
CA PHE A 813 -2.80 27.90 20.17
C PHE A 813 -3.53 26.61 20.54
N ALA A 814 -3.63 26.33 21.84
CA ALA A 814 -4.38 25.20 22.37
C ALA A 814 -5.90 25.50 22.35
N SER A 815 -6.69 24.46 22.04
CA SER A 815 -8.13 24.46 22.27
C SER A 815 -8.56 23.13 22.86
N ALA A 816 -9.58 23.14 23.73
CA ALA A 816 -10.15 21.94 24.32
C ALA A 816 -11.69 21.97 24.24
N LYS A 817 -12.26 20.83 23.86
CA LYS A 817 -13.66 20.48 24.11
C LYS A 817 -13.66 19.38 25.17
N PRO A 818 -13.87 19.73 26.46
CA PRO A 818 -13.83 18.75 27.55
C PRO A 818 -14.89 17.64 27.39
N PRO A 819 -14.65 16.43 27.90
CA PRO A 819 -15.70 15.44 28.11
C PRO A 819 -16.75 15.97 29.11
N LEU A 820 -18.01 15.52 28.98
CA LEU A 820 -19.11 15.95 29.85
C LEU A 820 -18.77 15.71 31.34
N GLY A 821 -18.88 16.74 32.18
CA GLY A 821 -18.59 16.68 33.62
C GLY A 821 -17.10 16.58 34.02
N PHE A 822 -16.19 16.78 33.08
CA PHE A 822 -14.75 16.90 33.35
C PHE A 822 -14.23 18.23 32.82
N SER A 823 -13.36 18.91 33.56
CA SER A 823 -12.58 20.02 33.00
C SER A 823 -11.30 19.49 32.35
N VAL A 824 -10.85 20.18 31.30
CA VAL A 824 -9.58 19.90 30.60
C VAL A 824 -8.82 21.21 30.46
N GLU A 825 -7.65 21.28 31.08
CA GLU A 825 -6.74 22.43 31.06
C GLU A 825 -5.44 22.04 30.34
N ILE A 826 -4.86 22.97 29.57
CA ILE A 826 -3.64 22.75 28.78
C ILE A 826 -2.63 23.85 29.09
N SER A 827 -1.42 23.46 29.50
CA SER A 827 -0.36 24.40 29.90
C SER A 827 1.00 24.06 29.28
N PRO A 828 1.71 25.03 28.67
CA PRO A 828 1.23 26.38 28.33
C PRO A 828 0.14 26.31 27.25
N PRO A 829 -0.75 27.32 27.13
CA PRO A 829 -1.80 27.34 26.09
C PRO A 829 -1.29 27.76 24.70
N ILE A 830 -0.02 28.13 24.57
CA ILE A 830 0.60 28.60 23.32
C ILE A 830 1.97 27.92 23.16
N LEU A 831 2.27 27.40 21.96
CA LEU A 831 3.55 26.80 21.61
C LEU A 831 4.19 27.48 20.39
N SER A 832 5.40 28.02 20.58
CA SER A 832 6.20 28.64 19.52
C SER A 832 7.40 27.77 19.12
N PHE A 833 7.53 27.47 17.83
CA PHE A 833 8.54 26.59 17.24
C PHE A 833 9.49 27.40 16.34
N LYS A 834 10.75 27.58 16.76
CA LYS A 834 11.71 28.43 16.02
C LYS A 834 12.15 27.84 14.69
N TYR A 835 12.24 26.51 14.58
CA TYR A 835 12.74 25.78 13.41
C TYR A 835 12.02 24.44 13.22
N VAL A 836 12.14 23.84 12.04
CA VAL A 836 11.62 22.50 11.73
C VAL A 836 12.32 21.46 12.64
N SER A 837 11.60 20.43 13.07
CA SER A 837 12.04 19.43 14.06
C SER A 837 12.32 19.97 15.48
N SER A 838 12.10 21.27 15.76
CA SER A 838 12.09 21.74 17.16
C SER A 838 10.93 21.10 17.93
N LYS A 839 11.19 20.76 19.21
CA LYS A 839 10.26 20.03 20.08
C LYS A 839 9.77 20.91 21.22
N ARG A 840 8.51 20.73 21.63
CA ARG A 840 7.87 21.42 22.75
C ARG A 840 7.06 20.45 23.60
N THR A 841 7.06 20.66 24.90
CA THR A 841 6.30 19.89 25.88
C THR A 841 5.15 20.74 26.42
N PHE A 842 4.01 20.11 26.69
CA PHE A 842 2.86 20.69 27.38
C PHE A 842 2.23 19.63 28.29
N THR A 843 1.46 20.07 29.27
CA THR A 843 0.66 19.19 30.14
C THR A 843 -0.82 19.33 29.82
N ILE A 844 -1.56 18.24 30.04
CA ILE A 844 -3.01 18.17 29.98
C ILE A 844 -3.49 17.77 31.37
N THR A 845 -4.22 18.64 32.05
CA THR A 845 -4.83 18.34 33.35
C THR A 845 -6.31 18.05 33.16
N VAL A 846 -6.75 16.87 33.60
CA VAL A 846 -8.15 16.43 33.55
C VAL A 846 -8.66 16.24 34.98
N LYS A 847 -9.78 16.88 35.31
CA LYS A 847 -10.38 16.86 36.66
C LYS A 847 -11.88 16.60 36.59
N ALA A 848 -12.39 15.75 37.47
CA ALA A 848 -13.83 15.54 37.63
C ALA A 848 -14.49 16.79 38.24
N GLN A 849 -15.63 17.22 37.70
CA GLN A 849 -16.40 18.34 38.23
C GLN A 849 -17.45 17.80 39.21
N SER A 850 -17.28 18.11 40.49
CA SER A 850 -18.17 17.69 41.60
C SER A 850 -19.66 17.85 41.26
N ASP A 851 -19.98 18.99 40.68
CA ASP A 851 -21.34 19.49 40.50
C ASP A 851 -22.09 18.75 39.37
N MET A 852 -21.38 17.95 38.57
CA MET A 852 -21.93 17.09 37.51
C MET A 852 -21.70 15.59 37.77
N MET A 853 -21.08 15.19 38.89
CA MET A 853 -20.85 13.77 39.22
C MET A 853 -22.14 12.96 39.41
N GLY A 854 -23.27 13.61 39.71
CA GLY A 854 -24.58 12.96 39.77
C GLY A 854 -25.23 12.71 38.39
N SER A 855 -24.68 13.29 37.32
CA SER A 855 -25.26 13.28 35.97
C SER A 855 -24.66 12.23 35.04
N ILE A 856 -23.65 11.47 35.49
CA ILE A 856 -22.81 10.60 34.65
C ILE A 856 -22.77 9.19 35.24
N PRO A 857 -23.09 8.14 34.46
CA PRO A 857 -22.89 6.75 34.89
C PRO A 857 -21.40 6.46 35.10
N ARG A 858 -21.01 6.04 36.31
CA ARG A 858 -19.59 5.82 36.66
C ARG A 858 -18.91 4.71 35.85
N ASP A 859 -19.70 3.79 35.31
CA ASP A 859 -19.29 2.68 34.47
C ASP A 859 -19.00 3.08 33.01
N GLN A 860 -19.40 4.28 32.58
CA GLN A 860 -19.38 4.69 31.17
C GLN A 860 -18.29 5.72 30.85
N TYR A 861 -17.71 5.58 29.66
CA TYR A 861 -16.78 6.56 29.12
C TYR A 861 -17.53 7.73 28.49
N VAL A 862 -17.11 8.95 28.82
CA VAL A 862 -17.46 10.18 28.12
C VAL A 862 -16.29 10.66 27.27
N PHE A 863 -16.59 11.41 26.22
CA PHE A 863 -15.62 11.75 25.17
C PHE A 863 -15.50 13.25 24.94
N GLY A 864 -14.28 13.67 24.62
CA GLY A 864 -13.92 15.05 24.28
C GLY A 864 -12.78 15.08 23.25
N SER A 865 -12.14 16.22 23.11
CA SER A 865 -10.89 16.34 22.35
C SER A 865 -10.16 17.64 22.66
N TYR A 866 -8.87 17.66 22.36
CA TYR A 866 -8.09 18.89 22.31
C TYR A 866 -7.44 19.04 20.92
N SER A 867 -7.03 20.25 20.56
CA SER A 867 -6.23 20.48 19.36
C SER A 867 -5.26 21.65 19.48
N TRP A 868 -4.29 21.66 18.58
CA TRP A 868 -3.36 22.76 18.38
C TRP A 868 -3.58 23.38 16.99
N ASN A 869 -3.73 24.70 16.93
CA ASN A 869 -4.12 25.42 15.71
C ASN A 869 -3.22 26.64 15.46
N ASP A 870 -2.78 26.84 14.22
CA ASP A 870 -1.96 27.98 13.76
C ASP A 870 -2.65 28.83 12.68
N GLY A 871 -3.96 28.60 12.47
CA GLY A 871 -4.76 29.17 11.38
C GLY A 871 -4.84 28.31 10.11
N ILE A 872 -3.95 27.33 9.93
CA ILE A 872 -3.85 26.50 8.72
C ILE A 872 -4.03 25.01 9.04
N HIS A 873 -3.34 24.55 10.08
CA HIS A 873 -3.34 23.20 10.62
C HIS A 873 -4.26 23.12 11.85
N ASN A 874 -4.79 21.93 12.13
CA ASN A 874 -5.61 21.67 13.31
C ASN A 874 -5.29 20.29 13.85
N VAL A 875 -4.25 20.21 14.68
CA VAL A 875 -3.65 18.96 15.17
C VAL A 875 -4.51 18.42 16.31
N ARG A 876 -5.57 17.67 15.98
CA ARG A 876 -6.59 17.22 16.94
C ARG A 876 -6.26 15.84 17.54
N SER A 877 -6.47 15.73 18.85
CA SER A 877 -6.35 14.49 19.62
C SER A 877 -7.67 14.19 20.38
N PRO A 878 -8.26 12.99 20.27
CA PRO A 878 -9.44 12.61 21.05
C PRO A 878 -9.10 12.36 22.52
N ILE A 879 -10.10 12.60 23.39
CA ILE A 879 -10.07 12.29 24.82
C ILE A 879 -11.19 11.30 25.14
N ALA A 880 -10.91 10.26 25.92
CA ALA A 880 -11.90 9.39 26.55
C ALA A 880 -11.65 9.31 28.07
N VAL A 881 -12.68 9.50 28.90
CA VAL A 881 -12.56 9.45 30.37
C VAL A 881 -13.71 8.64 30.95
N LYS A 882 -13.42 7.74 31.89
CA LYS A 882 -14.40 7.12 32.79
C LYS A 882 -14.09 7.52 34.24
N LEU A 883 -15.10 7.72 35.06
CA LEU A 883 -14.93 8.01 36.49
C LEU A 883 -14.40 6.78 37.25
N ALA A 884 -13.96 6.98 38.49
CA ALA A 884 -13.67 5.90 39.45
C ALA A 884 -14.94 5.44 40.20
#